data_AF-A0A9N9KZY9-F1
#
_entry.id   AF-A0A9N9KZY9-F1
#
_cell.length_a   1.000
_cell.length_b   1.000
_cell.length_c   1.000
_cell.angle_alpha   90.00
_cell.angle_beta   90.00
_cell.angle_gamma   90.00
#
_symmetry.space_group_name_H-M   'P 1'
#
loop_
_entity.id
_entity.type
_entity.pdbx_description
1 polymer ?
#
loop_
_entity_poly.entity_id
_entity_poly.type
_entity_poly.pdbx_seq_one_letter_code
_entity_poly.pdbx_strand_id
1 'polypeptide(L)'
;MSEKGSSLQYQRSVGSSTRSLSEISVDLEYTPEFPLGMRPETNELYRADDRSIWDTWTPAKNRADDVEAESYSQECALIVRREAHPSNTNQVALHSITIQSPLIKKILDATFEGFEGLNTQLKQLTFKAPFHPFYYRWHRFEKLRRDEKDEETKSHVGLLYDTLAKEICPHIEAMEDFTKNRVISFEYLWTLFAPGMEVYAMIDGHDRIVLLRDSRYGASMSGEYFSLECKYIDCDGSTFGYVETSIEINSFHGVKKLADLDAIPSHLHPDISNLIGRLYKRGNKLESLIGFHHMSYSGFYTARSSRQVRRRYVEKGRIVIDANNFGIYAMPGPNLEAIESISLLIDDDNMIYKATSRENEIYQNVLKDYEDKKTAGVLSFRECLLCTPIARGYCLTAKTWAEFDVENVHLVYWSENAFSRLVLPHGYKDIIHAFVQEQLSRDDEFDDIITGKGSLGFIMLLSGDPGVGKTLTAESVAEEMHQPLYSMSAGELGETASEVEDSLELVLELASKWNAILLLDECDIFLEARTSSDLRRNRLISIFLKKLEYYPGILFLTTNRLTDLDPAISSRIHLTIHYPALDIASRLHIWKTFVGMGQVARDEETGISEKDLVGLAEREEINGREIKNVVKTGRLLAKQEKRSLGLEHIEMVLKVRRGVFK
;
A
#
# COMPACT_ATOMS: atom_id res chain seq x y z
N MET A 1 12.38 29.48 -44.15
CA MET A 1 13.51 30.29 -43.66
C MET A 1 13.52 30.25 -42.14
N SER A 2 14.59 29.68 -41.56
CA SER A 2 15.07 29.84 -40.19
C SER A 2 14.21 29.35 -39.00
N GLU A 3 14.38 28.07 -38.63
CA GLU A 3 14.33 27.61 -37.24
C GLU A 3 15.77 27.57 -36.66
N LYS A 4 15.95 28.02 -35.41
CA LYS A 4 17.12 27.72 -34.57
C LYS A 4 16.68 27.56 -33.11
N GLY A 5 16.62 26.32 -32.64
CA GLY A 5 16.73 25.96 -31.23
C GLY A 5 18.04 25.19 -31.04
N SER A 6 18.85 25.57 -30.05
CA SER A 6 20.09 24.87 -29.70
C SER A 6 19.86 23.98 -28.48
N SER A 7 19.88 22.67 -28.68
CA SER A 7 20.07 21.66 -27.64
C SER A 7 21.39 20.93 -27.93
N LEU A 8 22.37 21.09 -27.04
CA LEU A 8 23.64 20.35 -27.07
C LEU A 8 23.43 19.04 -26.32
N GLN A 9 23.05 17.99 -27.05
CA GLN A 9 23.25 16.60 -26.62
C GLN A 9 24.69 16.19 -26.96
N TYR A 10 25.47 15.81 -25.96
CA TYR A 10 26.77 15.18 -26.14
C TYR A 10 26.55 13.73 -26.63
N GLN A 11 26.57 13.52 -27.94
CA GLN A 11 26.76 12.21 -28.55
C GLN A 11 28.21 11.76 -28.35
N ARG A 12 28.45 10.66 -27.63
CA ARG A 12 29.71 9.92 -27.75
C ARG A 12 29.61 9.02 -28.98
N SER A 13 30.46 9.33 -29.96
CA SER A 13 30.71 8.58 -31.17
C SER A 13 31.17 7.16 -30.87
N VAL A 14 30.45 6.18 -31.41
CA VAL A 14 30.90 4.79 -31.55
C VAL A 14 31.99 4.76 -32.62
N GLY A 15 33.24 4.88 -32.17
CA GLY A 15 34.42 4.64 -32.99
C GLY A 15 34.84 3.19 -32.86
N SER A 16 34.49 2.40 -33.88
CA SER A 16 34.96 1.02 -34.10
C SER A 16 36.49 0.96 -34.14
N SER A 17 37.08 0.40 -33.09
CA SER A 17 38.32 -0.37 -33.13
C SER A 17 38.37 -1.32 -31.94
N THR A 18 37.34 -2.17 -31.85
CA THR A 18 37.36 -3.37 -31.02
C THR A 18 38.41 -4.33 -31.58
N ARG A 19 39.62 -4.31 -31.02
CA ARG A 19 40.40 -5.56 -30.95
C ARG A 19 39.70 -6.43 -29.91
N SER A 20 39.18 -7.55 -30.39
CA SER A 20 38.69 -8.66 -29.58
C SER A 20 39.73 -9.04 -28.53
N LEU A 21 39.37 -9.02 -27.25
CA LEU A 21 40.18 -9.59 -26.15
C LEU A 21 40.03 -11.12 -26.11
N SER A 22 40.24 -11.76 -27.26
CA SER A 22 40.23 -13.21 -27.44
C SER A 22 41.41 -13.58 -28.32
N GLU A 23 42.59 -13.65 -27.69
CA GLU A 23 43.80 -14.40 -28.09
C GLU A 23 44.95 -13.80 -27.26
N ILE A 24 45.07 -14.28 -26.02
CA ILE A 24 46.25 -14.06 -25.19
C ILE A 24 47.35 -14.89 -25.84
N SER A 25 48.35 -14.23 -26.41
CA SER A 25 49.58 -14.87 -26.86
C SER A 25 50.30 -15.46 -25.66
N VAL A 26 50.21 -16.78 -25.51
CA VAL A 26 51.05 -17.55 -24.59
C VAL A 26 52.45 -17.54 -25.18
N ASP A 27 53.41 -16.89 -24.51
CA ASP A 27 54.82 -17.11 -24.83
C ASP A 27 55.17 -18.56 -24.48
N LEU A 28 55.67 -19.31 -25.47
CA LEU A 28 56.03 -20.73 -25.36
C LEU A 28 57.30 -20.97 -24.52
N GLU A 29 57.92 -19.93 -23.97
CA GLU A 29 59.17 -20.01 -23.19
C GLU A 29 59.03 -19.64 -21.70
N TYR A 30 57.85 -19.24 -21.23
CA TYR A 30 57.64 -19.01 -19.79
C TYR A 30 57.11 -20.28 -19.10
N THR A 31 57.97 -20.96 -18.34
CA THR A 31 57.53 -21.99 -17.39
C THR A 31 57.13 -21.32 -16.09
N PRO A 32 55.84 -21.32 -15.72
CA PRO A 32 55.40 -20.67 -14.49
C PRO A 32 56.02 -21.34 -13.26
N GLU A 33 56.61 -20.55 -12.37
CA GLU A 33 57.22 -21.05 -11.12
C GLU A 33 56.16 -21.53 -10.13
N PHE A 34 54.97 -20.93 -10.21
CA PHE A 34 53.82 -21.23 -9.36
C PHE A 34 52.57 -21.48 -10.22
N PRO A 35 51.65 -22.35 -9.79
CA PRO A 35 50.31 -22.37 -10.36
C PRO A 35 49.63 -21.00 -10.24
N LEU A 36 48.69 -20.69 -11.15
CA LEU A 36 47.96 -19.42 -11.18
C LEU A 36 47.39 -19.05 -9.80
N GLY A 37 47.75 -17.86 -9.29
CA GLY A 37 47.30 -17.35 -7.99
C GLY A 37 47.94 -18.00 -6.75
N MET A 38 48.93 -18.88 -6.91
CA MET A 38 49.56 -19.61 -5.80
C MET A 38 50.88 -19.00 -5.31
N ARG A 39 51.40 -17.94 -5.94
CA ARG A 39 52.53 -17.18 -5.38
C ARG A 39 52.02 -16.29 -4.22
N PRO A 40 52.52 -16.40 -2.99
CA PRO A 40 52.06 -15.64 -1.82
C PRO A 40 52.55 -14.18 -1.82
N GLU A 41 52.44 -13.50 -2.96
CA GLU A 41 52.88 -12.13 -3.17
C GLU A 41 51.73 -11.28 -3.72
N THR A 42 51.86 -9.96 -3.53
CA THR A 42 50.95 -8.97 -4.10
C THR A 42 51.60 -8.31 -5.30
N ASN A 43 50.89 -8.25 -6.42
CA ASN A 43 51.27 -7.37 -7.51
C ASN A 43 50.62 -6.00 -7.34
N GLU A 44 51.42 -4.95 -7.11
CA GLU A 44 50.95 -3.58 -6.93
C GLU A 44 50.96 -2.80 -8.26
N LEU A 45 49.78 -2.28 -8.64
CA LEU A 45 49.58 -1.45 -9.82
C LEU A 45 49.14 -0.04 -9.42
N TYR A 46 49.65 0.98 -10.11
CA TYR A 46 49.36 2.38 -9.85
C TYR A 46 48.83 3.10 -11.09
N ARG A 47 47.91 4.06 -10.89
CA ARG A 47 47.51 5.03 -11.92
C ARG A 47 47.45 6.45 -11.36
N ALA A 48 47.81 7.44 -12.19
CA ALA A 48 47.79 8.86 -11.80
C ALA A 48 46.40 9.50 -11.90
N ASP A 49 45.58 9.09 -12.87
CA ASP A 49 44.20 9.56 -13.05
C ASP A 49 43.30 8.49 -13.71
N ASP A 50 42.00 8.76 -13.78
CA ASP A 50 40.99 7.87 -14.38
C ASP A 50 41.19 7.57 -15.88
N ARG A 51 42.03 8.37 -16.56
CA ARG A 51 42.31 8.22 -18.00
C ARG A 51 43.61 7.46 -18.27
N SER A 52 44.41 7.23 -17.23
CA SER A 52 45.70 6.55 -17.30
C SER A 52 45.56 5.04 -17.24
N ILE A 53 46.46 4.34 -17.92
CA ILE A 53 46.58 2.87 -17.85
C ILE A 53 47.23 2.50 -16.51
N TRP A 54 46.87 1.34 -15.96
CA TRP A 54 47.51 0.76 -14.78
C TRP A 54 48.95 0.39 -15.08
N ASP A 55 49.91 0.91 -14.31
CA ASP A 55 51.34 0.65 -14.48
C ASP A 55 51.92 -0.03 -13.23
N THR A 56 52.97 -0.84 -13.40
CA THR A 56 53.60 -1.57 -12.28
C THR A 56 54.24 -0.59 -11.31
N TRP A 57 53.98 -0.76 -10.01
CA TRP A 57 54.47 0.16 -8.98
C TRP A 57 55.96 -0.10 -8.68
N THR A 58 56.86 0.44 -9.53
CA THR A 58 58.30 0.51 -9.26
C THR A 58 58.88 1.90 -9.64
N PRO A 59 59.74 2.52 -8.80
CA PRO A 59 60.38 3.81 -9.12
C PRO A 59 61.57 3.73 -10.10
N ALA A 60 61.73 2.67 -10.90
CA ALA A 60 62.90 2.51 -11.76
C ALA A 60 62.66 1.66 -13.03
N LYS A 61 62.41 2.38 -14.14
CA LYS A 61 62.83 2.10 -15.54
C LYS A 61 62.40 0.82 -16.28
N ASN A 62 62.04 1.09 -17.55
CA ASN A 62 62.22 0.33 -18.81
C ASN A 62 61.01 -0.47 -19.36
N ARG A 63 60.54 -0.01 -20.53
CA ARG A 63 59.47 -0.57 -21.40
C ARG A 63 59.86 -1.86 -22.16
N ALA A 64 60.67 -2.75 -21.56
CA ALA A 64 61.15 -3.94 -22.27
C ALA A 64 60.44 -5.25 -21.88
N ASP A 65 59.72 -5.29 -20.74
CA ASP A 65 59.31 -6.55 -20.11
C ASP A 65 57.78 -6.67 -19.91
N ASP A 66 56.96 -6.12 -20.81
CA ASP A 66 55.49 -6.11 -20.66
C ASP A 66 54.88 -7.53 -20.62
N VAL A 67 55.50 -8.52 -21.30
CA VAL A 67 54.98 -9.91 -21.38
C VAL A 67 55.38 -10.75 -20.15
N GLU A 68 56.59 -10.53 -19.60
CA GLU A 68 57.03 -11.18 -18.35
C GLU A 68 56.26 -10.62 -17.15
N ALA A 69 55.95 -9.31 -17.15
CA ALA A 69 55.12 -8.68 -16.14
C ALA A 69 53.67 -9.21 -16.14
N GLU A 70 53.09 -9.48 -17.32
CA GLU A 70 51.75 -10.10 -17.44
C GLU A 70 51.72 -11.53 -16.90
N SER A 71 52.76 -12.33 -17.16
CA SER A 71 52.87 -13.71 -16.65
C SER A 71 53.12 -13.74 -15.13
N TYR A 72 53.99 -12.87 -14.62
CA TYR A 72 54.22 -12.70 -13.17
C TYR A 72 52.95 -12.29 -12.42
N SER A 73 52.17 -11.35 -13.00
CA SER A 73 50.90 -10.88 -12.44
C SER A 73 49.84 -11.97 -12.30
N GLN A 74 49.93 -13.05 -13.08
CA GLN A 74 48.97 -14.16 -13.05
C GLN A 74 49.31 -15.20 -11.95
N GLU A 75 50.55 -15.24 -11.49
CA GLU A 75 51.01 -16.14 -10.43
C GLU A 75 50.73 -15.57 -9.04
N CYS A 76 50.75 -14.25 -8.87
CA CYS A 76 50.50 -13.56 -7.60
C CYS A 76 49.12 -13.90 -7.01
N ALA A 77 49.04 -13.99 -5.68
CA ALA A 77 47.79 -14.27 -4.97
C ALA A 77 46.77 -13.14 -5.11
N LEU A 78 47.26 -11.89 -5.11
CA LEU A 78 46.46 -10.67 -5.20
C LEU A 78 47.05 -9.69 -6.23
N ILE A 79 46.16 -8.98 -6.91
CA ILE A 79 46.48 -7.74 -7.63
C ILE A 79 45.87 -6.58 -6.86
N VAL A 80 46.72 -5.69 -6.36
CA VAL A 80 46.33 -4.49 -5.62
C VAL A 80 46.49 -3.28 -6.52
N ARG A 81 45.39 -2.54 -6.71
CA ARG A 81 45.34 -1.35 -7.55
C ARG A 81 45.21 -0.10 -6.70
N ARG A 82 46.09 0.86 -6.92
CA ARG A 82 46.21 2.12 -6.18
C ARG A 82 46.11 3.34 -7.10
N GLU A 83 45.49 4.41 -6.62
CA GLU A 83 45.35 5.66 -7.37
C GLU A 83 45.68 6.89 -6.51
N ALA A 84 45.92 8.04 -7.13
CA ALA A 84 46.09 9.29 -6.39
C ALA A 84 44.82 9.61 -5.57
N HIS A 85 44.97 9.96 -4.31
CA HIS A 85 43.84 10.18 -3.40
C HIS A 85 42.99 11.37 -3.89
N PRO A 86 41.66 11.25 -3.98
CA PRO A 86 40.78 12.27 -4.59
C PRO A 86 40.94 13.66 -3.96
N SER A 87 41.11 13.71 -2.65
CA SER A 87 41.25 14.95 -1.87
C SER A 87 42.70 15.43 -1.67
N ASN A 88 43.70 14.57 -1.94
CA ASN A 88 45.10 14.87 -1.69
C ASN A 88 46.00 14.12 -2.69
N THR A 89 46.35 14.77 -3.80
CA THR A 89 47.16 14.19 -4.86
C THR A 89 48.56 13.72 -4.44
N ASN A 90 49.04 14.08 -3.24
CA ASN A 90 50.30 13.59 -2.68
C ASN A 90 50.16 12.28 -1.88
N GLN A 91 48.94 11.75 -1.72
CA GLN A 91 48.68 10.47 -1.08
C GLN A 91 48.13 9.47 -2.09
N VAL A 92 48.39 8.19 -1.85
CA VAL A 92 47.95 7.10 -2.70
C VAL A 92 46.83 6.35 -1.97
N ALA A 93 45.65 6.29 -2.58
CA ALA A 93 44.49 5.57 -2.07
C ALA A 93 44.39 4.18 -2.71
N LEU A 94 43.88 3.21 -1.95
CA LEU A 94 43.56 1.89 -2.47
C LEU A 94 42.29 1.99 -3.33
N HIS A 95 42.36 1.57 -4.59
CA HIS A 95 41.22 1.62 -5.52
C HIS A 95 40.45 0.29 -5.54
N SER A 96 41.17 -0.81 -5.77
CA SER A 96 40.56 -2.15 -5.87
C SER A 96 41.55 -3.27 -5.59
N ILE A 97 41.04 -4.43 -5.20
CA ILE A 97 41.81 -5.66 -5.00
C ILE A 97 41.17 -6.75 -5.86
N THR A 98 41.94 -7.38 -6.74
CA THR A 98 41.54 -8.60 -7.46
C THR A 98 42.17 -9.82 -6.80
N ILE A 99 41.35 -10.83 -6.53
CA ILE A 99 41.75 -12.04 -5.84
C ILE A 99 41.92 -13.17 -6.86
N GLN A 100 43.14 -13.68 -6.97
CA GLN A 100 43.50 -14.76 -7.88
C GLN A 100 43.64 -16.10 -7.15
N SER A 101 44.13 -16.08 -5.91
CA SER A 101 44.37 -17.29 -5.13
C SER A 101 43.10 -18.13 -4.87
N PRO A 102 43.09 -19.42 -5.27
CA PRO A 102 41.98 -20.34 -4.98
C PRO A 102 41.77 -20.56 -3.48
N LEU A 103 42.87 -20.58 -2.70
CA LEU A 103 42.84 -20.75 -1.24
C LEU A 103 42.08 -19.60 -0.56
N ILE A 104 42.33 -18.37 -1.01
CA ILE A 104 41.59 -17.19 -0.51
C ILE A 104 40.12 -17.28 -0.90
N LYS A 105 39.80 -17.64 -2.15
CA LYS A 105 38.40 -17.76 -2.61
C LYS A 105 37.59 -18.74 -1.76
N LYS A 106 38.19 -19.86 -1.36
CA LYS A 106 37.56 -20.85 -0.46
C LYS A 106 37.18 -20.26 0.91
N ILE A 107 38.03 -19.42 1.49
CA ILE A 107 37.72 -18.72 2.75
C ILE A 107 36.65 -17.65 2.53
N LEU A 108 36.68 -16.97 1.40
CA LEU A 108 35.69 -15.97 1.06
C LEU A 108 34.31 -16.58 0.78
N ASP A 109 34.23 -17.79 0.22
CA ASP A 109 32.98 -18.55 0.11
C ASP A 109 32.30 -18.67 1.49
N ALA A 110 33.08 -19.07 2.49
CA ALA A 110 32.60 -19.20 3.87
C ALA A 110 32.40 -17.83 4.56
N THR A 111 33.08 -16.77 4.13
CA THR A 111 32.95 -15.42 4.71
C THR A 111 31.68 -14.72 4.22
N PHE A 112 31.35 -14.87 2.94
CA PHE A 112 30.23 -14.21 2.27
C PHE A 112 29.04 -15.14 2.03
N GLU A 113 28.96 -16.24 2.77
CA GLU A 113 27.82 -17.15 2.72
C GLU A 113 26.52 -16.37 3.03
N GLY A 114 25.56 -16.44 2.11
CA GLY A 114 24.29 -15.71 2.19
C GLY A 114 24.36 -14.21 1.90
N PHE A 115 25.50 -13.68 1.41
CA PHE A 115 25.60 -12.28 0.97
C PHE A 115 25.04 -12.14 -0.46
N GLU A 116 23.93 -11.41 -0.62
CA GLU A 116 23.31 -11.20 -1.93
C GLU A 116 24.24 -10.43 -2.89
N GLY A 117 24.20 -10.79 -4.19
CA GLY A 117 24.93 -10.09 -5.25
C GLY A 117 26.43 -10.39 -5.35
N LEU A 118 26.96 -11.33 -4.54
CA LEU A 118 28.37 -11.71 -4.58
C LEU A 118 28.55 -13.18 -4.97
N ASN A 119 29.38 -13.43 -6.00
CA ASN A 119 29.77 -14.78 -6.42
C ASN A 119 31.30 -14.90 -6.38
N THR A 120 31.78 -15.59 -5.35
CA THR A 120 33.20 -15.88 -5.07
C THR A 120 33.84 -16.86 -6.05
N GLN A 121 33.05 -17.60 -6.83
CA GLN A 121 33.52 -18.55 -7.85
C GLN A 121 33.91 -17.87 -9.17
N LEU A 122 33.72 -16.55 -9.28
CA LEU A 122 34.13 -15.80 -10.48
C LEU A 122 35.64 -15.92 -10.73
N LYS A 123 36.03 -16.05 -12.01
CA LYS A 123 37.44 -16.10 -12.41
C LYS A 123 38.20 -14.86 -11.93
N GLN A 124 37.62 -13.67 -12.15
CA GLN A 124 38.12 -12.40 -11.63
C GLN A 124 37.19 -11.89 -10.52
N LEU A 125 37.56 -12.15 -9.26
CA LEU A 125 36.86 -11.62 -8.10
C LEU A 125 37.53 -10.30 -7.69
N THR A 126 36.89 -9.17 -8.00
CA THR A 126 37.45 -7.84 -7.72
C THR A 126 36.56 -7.04 -6.78
N PHE A 127 37.15 -6.53 -5.70
CA PHE A 127 36.50 -5.64 -4.74
C PHE A 127 37.04 -4.23 -4.90
N LYS A 128 36.19 -3.22 -4.71
CA LYS A 128 36.54 -1.81 -4.81
C LYS A 128 36.45 -1.12 -3.45
N ALA A 129 37.25 -0.09 -3.24
CA ALA A 129 37.14 0.77 -2.07
C ALA A 129 35.74 1.43 -2.01
N PRO A 130 35.15 1.59 -0.81
CA PRO A 130 35.72 1.35 0.52
C PRO A 130 35.53 -0.09 1.04
N PHE A 131 35.37 -1.08 0.16
CA PHE A 131 35.30 -2.52 0.50
C PHE A 131 34.12 -2.88 1.41
N HIS A 132 32.94 -2.31 1.13
CA HIS A 132 31.71 -2.51 1.91
C HIS A 132 31.43 -3.97 2.33
N PRO A 133 31.52 -4.99 1.44
CA PRO A 133 31.26 -6.37 1.85
C PRO A 133 32.18 -6.84 2.97
N PHE A 134 33.48 -6.54 2.86
CA PHE A 134 34.47 -6.90 3.88
C PHE A 134 34.23 -6.14 5.18
N TYR A 135 33.83 -4.87 5.12
CA TYR A 135 33.46 -4.14 6.32
C TYR A 135 32.31 -4.84 7.05
N TYR A 136 31.19 -5.16 6.38
CA TYR A 136 30.05 -5.79 7.03
C TYR A 136 30.38 -7.18 7.62
N ARG A 137 31.24 -7.97 6.96
CA ARG A 137 31.62 -9.33 7.36
C ARG A 137 32.99 -9.42 8.03
N TRP A 138 33.57 -8.30 8.49
CA TRP A 138 34.96 -8.26 8.95
C TRP A 138 35.22 -9.23 10.11
N HIS A 139 34.28 -9.31 11.06
CA HIS A 139 34.45 -10.21 12.20
C HIS A 139 34.45 -11.69 11.80
N ARG A 140 33.55 -12.08 10.88
CA ARG A 140 33.49 -13.45 10.34
C ARG A 140 34.76 -13.79 9.57
N PHE A 141 35.26 -12.87 8.75
CA PHE A 141 36.53 -13.01 8.04
C PHE A 141 37.71 -13.22 9.00
N GLU A 142 37.79 -12.40 10.05
CA GLU A 142 38.85 -12.49 11.05
C GLU A 142 38.80 -13.82 11.82
N LYS A 143 37.60 -14.28 12.20
CA LYS A 143 37.40 -15.57 12.87
C LYS A 143 37.85 -16.73 11.98
N LEU A 144 37.41 -16.77 10.72
CA LEU A 144 37.80 -17.82 9.77
C LEU A 144 39.32 -17.83 9.52
N ARG A 145 39.96 -16.67 9.42
CA ARG A 145 41.42 -16.57 9.30
C ARG A 145 42.14 -17.14 10.53
N ARG A 146 41.65 -16.83 11.74
CA ARG A 146 42.25 -17.31 13.01
C ARG A 146 42.07 -18.81 13.20
N ASP A 147 40.92 -19.35 12.78
CA ASP A 147 40.56 -20.77 12.92
C ASP A 147 41.18 -21.66 11.82
N GLU A 148 41.70 -21.07 10.75
CA GLU A 148 42.40 -21.79 9.68
C GLU A 148 43.62 -22.52 10.25
N LYS A 149 43.89 -23.73 9.76
CA LYS A 149 44.99 -24.59 10.23
C LYS A 149 46.08 -24.75 9.18
N ASP A 150 45.73 -24.64 7.90
CA ASP A 150 46.68 -24.77 6.81
C ASP A 150 47.60 -23.55 6.72
N GLU A 151 48.91 -23.76 6.85
CA GLU A 151 49.91 -22.68 6.90
C GLU A 151 50.04 -21.94 5.56
N GLU A 152 49.84 -22.64 4.43
CA GLU A 152 49.84 -22.02 3.10
C GLU A 152 48.63 -21.10 2.93
N THR A 153 47.42 -21.59 3.23
CA THR A 153 46.20 -20.77 3.24
C THR A 153 46.29 -19.58 4.19
N LYS A 154 46.85 -19.77 5.40
CA LYS A 154 47.08 -18.67 6.36
C LYS A 154 47.97 -17.58 5.80
N SER A 155 49.05 -17.94 5.11
CA SER A 155 49.97 -16.98 4.50
C SER A 155 49.24 -16.13 3.45
N HIS A 156 48.50 -16.78 2.55
CA HIS A 156 47.72 -16.12 1.50
C HIS A 156 46.61 -15.21 2.06
N VAL A 157 45.84 -15.69 3.03
CA VAL A 157 44.76 -14.91 3.67
C VAL A 157 45.33 -13.79 4.53
N GLY A 158 46.49 -14.00 5.16
CA GLY A 158 47.22 -12.98 5.91
C GLY A 158 47.60 -11.79 5.04
N LEU A 159 48.07 -12.04 3.83
CA LEU A 159 48.42 -11.00 2.86
C LEU A 159 47.20 -10.16 2.42
N LEU A 160 46.03 -10.79 2.25
CA LEU A 160 44.77 -10.07 2.03
C LEU A 160 44.36 -9.25 3.25
N TYR A 161 44.46 -9.84 4.44
CA TYR A 161 44.11 -9.16 5.70
C TYR A 161 44.98 -7.92 5.93
N ASP A 162 46.29 -8.02 5.77
CA ASP A 162 47.22 -6.92 6.04
C ASP A 162 47.02 -5.74 5.07
N THR A 163 46.48 -6.03 3.88
CA THR A 163 46.06 -5.02 2.90
C THR A 163 44.75 -4.36 3.29
N LEU A 164 43.72 -5.17 3.60
CA LEU A 164 42.38 -4.68 3.91
C LEU A 164 42.27 -4.00 5.29
N ALA A 165 42.99 -4.49 6.29
CA ALA A 165 42.92 -3.98 7.67
C ALA A 165 43.31 -2.50 7.75
N LYS A 166 44.22 -2.04 6.88
CA LYS A 166 44.63 -0.63 6.81
C LYS A 166 43.49 0.30 6.37
N GLU A 167 42.55 -0.20 5.58
CA GLU A 167 41.39 0.57 5.09
C GLU A 167 40.18 0.37 6.00
N ILE A 168 39.93 -0.86 6.48
CA ILE A 168 38.69 -1.21 7.19
C ILE A 168 38.75 -0.86 8.68
N CYS A 169 39.87 -1.11 9.37
CA CYS A 169 39.96 -0.86 10.81
C CYS A 169 39.68 0.59 11.21
N PRO A 170 40.16 1.63 10.49
CA PRO A 170 39.80 3.02 10.79
C PRO A 170 38.30 3.29 10.74
N HIS A 171 37.57 2.66 9.80
CA HIS A 171 36.12 2.79 9.72
C HIS A 171 35.41 2.07 10.88
N ILE A 172 35.93 0.92 11.32
CA ILE A 172 35.41 0.20 12.50
C ILE A 172 35.61 1.03 13.77
N GLU A 173 36.80 1.58 13.99
CA GLU A 173 37.10 2.43 15.16
C GLU A 173 36.20 3.67 15.20
N ALA A 174 36.03 4.35 14.06
CA ALA A 174 35.13 5.49 13.95
C ALA A 174 33.68 5.08 14.25
N MET A 175 33.24 3.93 13.73
CA MET A 175 31.89 3.44 13.95
C MET A 175 31.62 3.05 15.40
N GLU A 176 32.59 2.43 16.09
CA GLU A 176 32.50 2.13 17.52
C GLU A 176 32.38 3.42 18.36
N ASP A 177 33.12 4.47 18.01
CA ASP A 177 33.00 5.77 18.68
C ASP A 177 31.63 6.44 18.41
N PHE A 178 31.16 6.39 17.16
CA PHE A 178 29.85 6.93 16.77
C PHE A 178 28.69 6.25 17.50
N THR A 179 28.66 4.91 17.49
CA THR A 179 27.62 4.12 18.17
C THR A 179 27.65 4.32 19.68
N LYS A 180 28.83 4.37 20.31
CA LYS A 180 29.00 4.65 21.74
C LYS A 180 28.45 6.02 22.14
N ASN A 181 28.64 7.03 21.29
CA ASN A 181 28.13 8.39 21.53
C ASN A 181 26.71 8.61 20.96
N ARG A 182 26.11 7.61 20.29
CA ARG A 182 24.78 7.64 19.65
C ARG A 182 24.63 8.76 18.61
N VAL A 183 25.72 9.07 17.90
CA VAL A 183 25.77 10.07 16.83
C VAL A 183 26.46 9.50 15.59
N ILE A 184 26.25 10.08 14.42
CA ILE A 184 26.93 9.70 13.18
C ILE A 184 27.19 10.93 12.31
N SER A 185 28.27 10.94 11.54
CA SER A 185 28.48 11.90 10.44
C SER A 185 27.95 11.36 9.12
N PHE A 186 27.65 12.26 8.18
CA PHE A 186 27.07 11.91 6.89
C PHE A 186 27.95 10.95 6.07
N GLU A 187 29.28 11.14 6.09
CA GLU A 187 30.25 10.32 5.35
C GLU A 187 30.26 8.84 5.80
N TYR A 188 29.83 8.56 7.03
CA TYR A 188 29.83 7.23 7.63
C TYR A 188 28.47 6.54 7.59
N LEU A 189 27.44 7.11 6.94
CA LEU A 189 26.10 6.49 6.89
C LEU A 189 26.13 5.07 6.31
N TRP A 190 26.94 4.83 5.27
CA TRP A 190 27.09 3.48 4.70
C TRP A 190 27.50 2.42 5.74
N THR A 191 28.20 2.80 6.81
CA THR A 191 28.62 1.83 7.85
C THR A 191 27.47 1.30 8.72
N LEU A 192 26.31 1.99 8.71
CA LEU A 192 25.08 1.58 9.41
C LEU A 192 24.22 0.61 8.60
N PHE A 193 24.26 0.70 7.27
CA PHE A 193 23.23 0.17 6.38
C PHE A 193 23.76 -0.99 5.53
N ALA A 194 23.80 -2.17 6.13
CA ALA A 194 24.21 -3.39 5.45
C ALA A 194 23.05 -4.03 4.64
N PRO A 195 23.29 -4.45 3.38
CA PRO A 195 22.31 -5.18 2.59
C PRO A 195 21.69 -6.37 3.35
N GLY A 196 20.37 -6.56 3.19
CA GLY A 196 19.60 -7.61 3.85
C GLY A 196 19.10 -7.27 5.25
N MET A 197 19.38 -6.06 5.77
CA MET A 197 18.90 -5.66 7.10
C MET A 197 17.52 -4.99 7.07
N GLU A 198 16.83 -5.06 8.20
CA GLU A 198 15.58 -4.35 8.43
C GLU A 198 15.87 -2.89 8.82
N VAL A 199 15.26 -1.96 8.10
CA VAL A 199 15.40 -0.51 8.28
C VAL A 199 14.05 0.08 8.66
N TYR A 200 14.03 0.85 9.74
CA TYR A 200 12.88 1.65 10.14
C TYR A 200 12.96 3.03 9.50
N ALA A 201 11.83 3.51 8.98
CA ALA A 201 11.63 4.89 8.55
C ALA A 201 10.16 5.31 8.68
N MET A 202 9.93 6.62 8.78
CA MET A 202 8.60 7.19 8.72
C MET A 202 8.30 7.59 7.27
N ILE A 203 7.56 6.75 6.55
CA ILE A 203 7.25 6.95 5.12
C ILE A 203 5.78 7.34 5.00
N ASP A 204 5.49 8.46 4.34
CA ASP A 204 4.14 9.01 4.18
C ASP A 204 3.38 9.20 5.50
N GLY A 205 4.10 9.44 6.61
CA GLY A 205 3.53 9.61 7.95
C GLY A 205 3.20 8.29 8.67
N HIS A 206 3.64 7.15 8.14
CA HIS A 206 3.45 5.84 8.76
C HIS A 206 4.79 5.25 9.20
N ASP A 207 4.81 4.64 10.39
CA ASP A 207 5.92 3.82 10.87
C ASP A 207 6.03 2.56 10.00
N ARG A 208 7.19 2.36 9.38
CA ARG A 208 7.43 1.20 8.51
C ARG A 208 8.79 0.59 8.78
N ILE A 209 8.84 -0.74 8.71
CA ILE A 209 10.08 -1.49 8.52
C ILE A 209 10.12 -1.93 7.07
N VAL A 210 11.25 -1.73 6.42
CA VAL A 210 11.54 -2.14 5.05
C VAL A 210 12.84 -2.93 5.03
N LEU A 211 13.00 -3.79 4.02
CA LEU A 211 14.18 -4.62 3.88
C LEU A 211 15.17 -3.95 2.92
N LEU A 212 16.37 -3.62 3.41
CA LEU A 212 17.39 -2.95 2.61
C LEU A 212 17.97 -3.89 1.56
N ARG A 213 18.02 -3.46 0.30
CA ARG A 213 18.70 -4.17 -0.80
C ARG A 213 20.09 -3.59 -1.06
N ASP A 214 20.16 -2.27 -1.19
CA ASP A 214 21.39 -1.57 -1.54
C ASP A 214 21.40 -0.15 -0.97
N SER A 215 22.60 0.44 -0.83
CA SER A 215 22.75 1.81 -0.37
C SER A 215 23.89 2.51 -1.07
N ARG A 216 23.71 3.81 -1.39
CA ARG A 216 24.71 4.59 -2.14
C ARG A 216 24.63 6.08 -1.84
N TYR A 217 25.78 6.76 -1.95
CA TYR A 217 25.82 8.22 -2.01
C TYR A 217 25.44 8.70 -3.40
N GLY A 218 24.67 9.79 -3.44
CA GLY A 218 24.26 10.46 -4.66
C GLY A 218 24.34 11.98 -4.51
N ALA A 219 24.27 12.68 -5.65
CA ALA A 219 24.21 14.13 -5.69
C ALA A 219 23.05 14.57 -6.59
N SER A 220 22.30 15.55 -6.12
CA SER A 220 21.16 16.17 -6.81
C SER A 220 21.37 17.69 -6.91
N MET A 221 20.47 18.38 -7.62
CA MET A 221 20.48 19.85 -7.63
C MET A 221 20.21 20.47 -6.26
N SER A 222 19.57 19.74 -5.36
CA SER A 222 19.30 20.13 -3.98
C SER A 222 20.45 19.82 -3.01
N GLY A 223 21.48 19.09 -3.44
CA GLY A 223 22.63 18.71 -2.62
C GLY A 223 22.94 17.21 -2.65
N GLU A 224 23.93 16.82 -1.86
CA GLU A 224 24.30 15.42 -1.64
C GLU A 224 23.27 14.71 -0.76
N TYR A 225 23.04 13.43 -1.04
CA TYR A 225 22.11 12.58 -0.31
C TYR A 225 22.66 11.14 -0.21
N PHE A 226 22.18 10.41 0.77
CA PHE A 226 22.43 8.98 0.91
C PHE A 226 21.12 8.23 0.65
N SER A 227 21.12 7.41 -0.39
CA SER A 227 19.93 6.68 -0.85
C SER A 227 19.99 5.23 -0.39
N LEU A 228 18.87 4.78 0.17
CA LEU A 228 18.59 3.41 0.58
C LEU A 228 17.57 2.83 -0.40
N GLU A 229 17.95 1.81 -1.15
CA GLU A 229 17.03 1.04 -1.98
C GLU A 229 16.50 -0.13 -1.16
N CYS A 230 15.19 -0.16 -0.96
CA CYS A 230 14.53 -1.07 -0.05
C CYS A 230 13.40 -1.82 -0.75
N LYS A 231 12.98 -2.94 -0.17
CA LYS A 231 11.77 -3.65 -0.55
C LYS A 231 10.82 -3.80 0.64
N TYR A 232 9.53 -3.77 0.36
CA TYR A 232 8.45 -3.99 1.34
C TYR A 232 7.38 -4.90 0.75
N ILE A 233 6.43 -5.37 1.55
CA ILE A 233 5.38 -6.28 1.09
C ILE A 233 4.08 -5.53 0.83
N ASP A 234 3.50 -5.75 -0.34
CA ASP A 234 2.20 -5.24 -0.76
C ASP A 234 1.35 -6.37 -1.36
N CYS A 235 0.07 -6.11 -1.62
CA CYS A 235 -0.85 -7.06 -2.24
C CYS A 235 -1.67 -6.45 -3.37
N ASP A 236 -2.00 -7.30 -4.35
CA ASP A 236 -2.92 -6.99 -5.45
C ASP A 236 -4.37 -7.41 -5.14
N GLY A 237 -4.62 -7.89 -3.91
CA GLY A 237 -5.92 -8.40 -3.46
C GLY A 237 -6.08 -9.90 -3.54
N SER A 238 -5.15 -10.62 -4.20
CA SER A 238 -5.13 -12.09 -4.25
C SER A 238 -3.82 -12.66 -3.71
N THR A 239 -2.70 -12.01 -4.00
CA THR A 239 -1.35 -12.46 -3.64
C THR A 239 -0.55 -11.34 -2.99
N PHE A 240 0.44 -11.73 -2.20
CA PHE A 240 1.44 -10.83 -1.64
C PHE A 240 2.74 -10.92 -2.43
N GLY A 241 3.44 -9.78 -2.53
CA GLY A 241 4.75 -9.71 -3.19
C GLY A 241 5.59 -8.54 -2.69
N TYR A 242 6.88 -8.59 -3.02
CA TYR A 242 7.81 -7.49 -2.76
C TYR A 242 7.61 -6.35 -3.75
N VAL A 243 7.73 -5.12 -3.24
CA VAL A 243 7.69 -3.87 -3.99
C VAL A 243 8.89 -3.03 -3.60
N GLU A 244 9.56 -2.45 -4.59
CA GLU A 244 10.72 -1.58 -4.38
C GLU A 244 10.31 -0.18 -3.93
N THR A 245 11.13 0.43 -3.08
CA THR A 245 10.99 1.80 -2.61
C THR A 245 12.36 2.37 -2.27
N SER A 246 12.52 3.68 -2.40
CA SER A 246 13.75 4.37 -2.02
C SER A 246 13.51 5.33 -0.86
N ILE A 247 14.50 5.41 0.04
CA ILE A 247 14.53 6.38 1.13
C ILE A 247 15.80 7.22 0.99
N GLU A 248 15.66 8.54 1.10
CA GLU A 248 16.78 9.47 0.95
C GLU A 248 17.05 10.19 2.27
N ILE A 249 18.31 10.13 2.73
CA ILE A 249 18.81 10.92 3.85
C ILE A 249 19.59 12.09 3.27
N ASN A 250 19.10 13.31 3.49
CA ASN A 250 19.78 14.51 3.01
C ASN A 250 21.10 14.74 3.74
N SER A 251 22.09 15.31 3.03
CA SER A 251 23.37 15.68 3.64
C SER A 251 23.21 16.64 4.82
N PHE A 252 24.06 16.45 5.83
CA PHE A 252 24.12 17.27 7.02
C PHE A 252 25.57 17.48 7.44
N HIS A 253 25.83 18.63 8.08
CA HIS A 253 27.17 18.97 8.55
C HIS A 253 27.41 18.51 9.99
N GLY A 254 28.64 18.07 10.26
CA GLY A 254 29.04 17.59 11.59
C GLY A 254 28.43 16.24 11.91
N VAL A 255 27.95 16.08 13.15
CA VAL A 255 27.34 14.84 13.64
C VAL A 255 25.86 15.05 13.94
N LYS A 256 25.05 14.04 13.62
CA LYS A 256 23.61 13.97 13.91
C LYS A 256 23.35 12.81 14.85
N LYS A 257 22.36 12.93 15.75
CA LYS A 257 21.96 11.80 16.60
C LYS A 257 21.34 10.71 15.73
N LEU A 258 21.61 9.45 16.06
CA LEU A 258 21.03 8.32 15.32
C LEU A 258 19.50 8.38 15.32
N ALA A 259 18.87 8.70 16.45
CA ALA A 259 17.42 8.82 16.57
C ALA A 259 16.77 9.94 15.75
N ASP A 260 17.56 10.92 15.28
CA ASP A 260 17.08 12.05 14.49
C ASP A 260 17.22 11.81 12.97
N LEU A 261 17.78 10.66 12.54
CA LEU A 261 17.90 10.30 11.13
C LEU A 261 16.52 9.93 10.54
N ASP A 262 16.35 10.21 9.25
CA ASP A 262 15.10 9.93 8.53
C ASP A 262 14.86 8.42 8.37
N ALA A 263 15.94 7.63 8.42
CA ALA A 263 15.92 6.17 8.50
C ALA A 263 17.01 5.69 9.46
N ILE A 264 16.74 4.58 10.15
CA ILE A 264 17.70 3.90 11.04
C ILE A 264 17.55 2.38 10.92
N PRO A 265 18.61 1.60 11.20
CA PRO A 265 18.46 0.18 11.47
C PRO A 265 17.36 -0.09 12.50
N SER A 266 16.44 -1.02 12.19
CA SER A 266 15.24 -1.25 13.01
C SER A 266 15.55 -1.58 14.48
N HIS A 267 16.63 -2.32 14.74
CA HIS A 267 17.07 -2.68 16.09
C HIS A 267 17.51 -1.48 16.94
N LEU A 268 17.81 -0.32 16.34
CA LEU A 268 18.17 0.91 17.05
C LEU A 268 16.97 1.79 17.39
N HIS A 269 15.75 1.38 17.02
CA HIS A 269 14.56 2.13 17.33
C HIS A 269 14.30 2.16 18.85
N PRO A 270 14.03 3.35 19.46
CA PRO A 270 13.96 3.50 20.91
C PRO A 270 12.80 2.74 21.57
N ASP A 271 11.69 2.51 20.86
CA ASP A 271 10.52 1.76 21.35
C ASP A 271 10.20 0.58 20.42
N ILE A 272 11.14 -0.37 20.33
CA ILE A 272 11.04 -1.49 19.38
C ILE A 272 9.90 -2.45 19.70
N SER A 273 9.60 -2.69 20.98
CA SER A 273 8.53 -3.59 21.41
C SER A 273 7.15 -3.12 20.95
N ASN A 274 6.85 -1.83 21.11
CA ASN A 274 5.59 -1.26 20.64
C ASN A 274 5.53 -1.17 19.11
N LEU A 275 6.64 -0.81 18.46
CA LEU A 275 6.74 -0.79 17.00
C LEU A 275 6.39 -2.17 16.42
N ILE A 276 7.09 -3.23 16.83
CA ILE A 276 6.84 -4.60 16.36
C ILE A 276 5.41 -5.04 16.65
N GLY A 277 4.88 -4.75 17.85
CA GLY A 277 3.50 -5.09 18.20
C GLY A 277 2.45 -4.41 17.32
N ARG A 278 2.64 -3.14 16.93
CA ARG A 278 1.75 -2.42 16.02
C ARG A 278 1.87 -2.94 14.59
N LEU A 279 3.09 -3.08 14.07
CA LEU A 279 3.35 -3.56 12.71
C LEU A 279 2.80 -4.98 12.50
N TYR A 280 3.00 -5.87 13.48
CA TYR A 280 2.47 -7.22 13.42
C TYR A 280 0.94 -7.26 13.36
N LYS A 281 0.26 -6.46 14.20
CA LYS A 281 -1.20 -6.32 14.15
C LYS A 281 -1.69 -5.78 12.80
N ARG A 282 -0.96 -4.82 12.24
CA ARG A 282 -1.27 -4.23 10.93
C ARG A 282 -1.10 -5.24 9.80
N GLY A 283 -0.01 -6.00 9.78
CA GLY A 283 0.25 -7.06 8.80
C GLY A 283 -0.82 -8.15 8.82
N ASN A 284 -1.13 -8.69 10.01
CA ASN A 284 -2.21 -9.68 10.17
C ASN A 284 -3.58 -9.13 9.72
N LYS A 285 -3.85 -7.84 9.99
CA LYS A 285 -5.09 -7.21 9.55
C LYS A 285 -5.14 -7.08 8.03
N LEU A 286 -4.05 -6.65 7.39
CA LEU A 286 -3.97 -6.60 5.93
C LEU A 286 -4.17 -7.99 5.30
N GLU A 287 -3.56 -9.02 5.88
CA GLU A 287 -3.76 -10.42 5.47
C GLU A 287 -5.23 -10.85 5.58
N SER A 288 -5.92 -10.50 6.68
CA SER A 288 -7.35 -10.81 6.85
C SER A 288 -8.26 -10.07 5.85
N LEU A 289 -7.73 -9.04 5.18
CA LEU A 289 -8.45 -8.20 4.22
C LEU A 289 -8.19 -8.63 2.75
N ILE A 290 -7.50 -9.75 2.51
CA ILE A 290 -7.40 -10.34 1.16
C ILE A 290 -8.79 -10.71 0.65
N GLY A 291 -9.00 -10.49 -0.65
CA GLY A 291 -10.29 -10.68 -1.29
C GLY A 291 -11.18 -9.44 -1.17
N PHE A 292 -12.48 -9.68 -1.06
CA PHE A 292 -13.50 -8.64 -0.98
C PHE A 292 -14.09 -8.57 0.43
N HIS A 293 -14.10 -7.37 1.02
CA HIS A 293 -14.66 -7.13 2.36
C HIS A 293 -15.45 -5.82 2.44
N HIS A 294 -16.68 -5.88 2.94
CA HIS A 294 -17.45 -4.69 3.30
C HIS A 294 -17.09 -4.24 4.71
N MET A 295 -16.48 -3.06 4.82
CA MET A 295 -15.91 -2.52 6.06
C MET A 295 -16.38 -1.09 6.31
N SER A 296 -16.11 -0.60 7.52
CA SER A 296 -16.24 0.82 7.86
C SER A 296 -14.88 1.49 7.97
N TYR A 297 -14.80 2.77 7.62
CA TYR A 297 -13.58 3.56 7.69
C TYR A 297 -13.83 4.89 8.39
N SER A 298 -12.90 5.29 9.26
CA SER A 298 -12.90 6.60 9.90
C SER A 298 -11.50 7.19 9.89
N GLY A 299 -11.28 8.23 9.08
CA GLY A 299 -9.96 8.83 8.93
C GLY A 299 -9.78 9.54 7.60
N PHE A 300 -8.54 9.92 7.33
CA PHE A 300 -8.15 10.44 6.03
C PHE A 300 -7.93 9.32 5.04
N TYR A 301 -8.45 9.45 3.84
CA TYR A 301 -8.17 8.54 2.72
C TYR A 301 -7.69 9.33 1.51
N THR A 302 -6.97 8.66 0.62
CA THR A 302 -6.40 9.28 -0.58
C THR A 302 -7.13 8.75 -1.80
N ALA A 303 -7.88 9.62 -2.47
CA ALA A 303 -8.48 9.31 -3.76
C ALA A 303 -7.59 9.90 -4.86
N ARG A 304 -7.03 9.04 -5.72
CA ARG A 304 -6.28 9.47 -6.91
C ARG A 304 -7.20 9.40 -8.12
N SER A 305 -7.28 10.50 -8.86
CA SER A 305 -7.76 10.49 -10.24
C SER A 305 -6.59 10.65 -11.18
N SER A 306 -6.81 10.42 -12.47
CA SER A 306 -5.82 10.64 -13.54
C SER A 306 -5.24 12.07 -13.57
N ARG A 307 -5.87 13.04 -12.90
CA ARG A 307 -5.45 14.46 -12.91
C ARG A 307 -5.09 15.03 -11.53
N GLN A 308 -5.59 14.45 -10.43
CA GLN A 308 -5.42 15.03 -9.09
C GLN A 308 -5.40 13.96 -8.00
N VAL A 309 -4.50 14.14 -7.04
CA VAL A 309 -4.51 13.40 -5.76
C VAL A 309 -5.28 14.24 -4.75
N ARG A 310 -6.35 13.69 -4.17
CA ARG A 310 -7.18 14.37 -3.19
C ARG A 310 -7.19 13.59 -1.88
N ARG A 311 -6.71 14.21 -0.81
CA ARG A 311 -6.86 13.70 0.56
C ARG A 311 -8.19 14.19 1.13
N ARG A 312 -9.04 13.26 1.56
CA ARG A 312 -10.37 13.54 2.11
C ARG A 312 -10.53 12.89 3.47
N TYR A 313 -11.40 13.43 4.31
CA TYR A 313 -11.74 12.85 5.60
C TYR A 313 -13.16 12.30 5.55
N VAL A 314 -13.37 11.11 6.11
CA VAL A 314 -14.69 10.54 6.34
C VAL A 314 -14.76 9.99 7.75
N GLU A 315 -15.92 10.15 8.39
CA GLU A 315 -16.21 9.57 9.70
C GLU A 315 -17.29 8.51 9.51
N LYS A 316 -17.02 7.27 9.96
CA LYS A 316 -17.93 6.12 9.83
C LYS A 316 -18.41 5.87 8.39
N GLY A 317 -17.54 6.09 7.41
CA GLY A 317 -17.82 5.80 6.01
C GLY A 317 -17.97 4.30 5.79
N ARG A 318 -18.83 3.89 4.85
CA ARG A 318 -18.88 2.51 4.36
C ARG A 318 -17.91 2.37 3.18
N ILE A 319 -17.03 1.37 3.25
CA ILE A 319 -16.03 1.10 2.23
C ILE A 319 -16.08 -0.37 1.84
N VAL A 320 -15.69 -0.65 0.61
CA VAL A 320 -15.45 -2.00 0.12
C VAL A 320 -13.95 -2.12 -0.11
N ILE A 321 -13.29 -3.05 0.58
CA ILE A 321 -11.89 -3.38 0.30
C ILE A 321 -11.87 -4.37 -0.84
N ASP A 322 -11.17 -4.00 -1.91
CA ASP A 322 -11.10 -4.74 -3.17
C ASP A 322 -9.91 -4.21 -3.98
N ALA A 323 -8.72 -4.73 -3.67
CA ALA A 323 -7.49 -4.30 -4.31
C ALA A 323 -7.39 -4.76 -5.78
N ASN A 324 -8.05 -5.86 -6.13
CA ASN A 324 -8.04 -6.40 -7.49
C ASN A 324 -8.79 -5.48 -8.45
N ASN A 325 -10.05 -5.15 -8.14
CA ASN A 325 -10.82 -4.22 -8.97
C ASN A 325 -10.30 -2.78 -8.87
N PHE A 326 -9.64 -2.40 -7.77
CA PHE A 326 -8.91 -1.13 -7.72
C PHE A 326 -7.82 -1.07 -8.82
N GLY A 327 -7.06 -2.16 -9.01
CA GLY A 327 -6.05 -2.30 -10.06
C GLY A 327 -6.58 -2.10 -11.48
N ILE A 328 -7.84 -2.51 -11.71
CA ILE A 328 -8.52 -2.49 -13.00
C ILE A 328 -9.15 -1.11 -13.28
N TYR A 329 -9.92 -0.57 -12.33
CA TYR A 329 -10.77 0.60 -12.57
C TYR A 329 -10.21 1.91 -12.05
N ALA A 330 -9.20 1.89 -11.18
CA ALA A 330 -8.64 3.09 -10.57
C ALA A 330 -7.24 3.39 -11.09
N MET A 331 -6.26 2.65 -10.59
CA MET A 331 -4.85 2.79 -10.95
C MET A 331 -4.20 1.42 -10.96
N PRO A 332 -3.19 1.19 -11.83
CA PRO A 332 -2.44 -0.05 -11.82
C PRO A 332 -1.98 -0.42 -10.41
N GLY A 333 -2.17 -1.68 -10.04
CA GLY A 333 -1.70 -2.21 -8.77
C GLY A 333 -0.17 -2.15 -8.64
N PRO A 334 0.38 -2.46 -7.46
CA PRO A 334 1.82 -2.56 -7.27
C PRO A 334 2.43 -3.61 -8.20
N ASN A 335 3.66 -3.39 -8.67
CA ASN A 335 4.41 -4.42 -9.37
C ASN A 335 5.01 -5.39 -8.34
N LEU A 336 4.42 -6.58 -8.25
CA LEU A 336 4.74 -7.57 -7.22
C LEU A 336 5.82 -8.54 -7.69
N GLU A 337 6.97 -8.55 -7.00
CA GLU A 337 7.95 -9.63 -7.09
C GLU A 337 7.54 -10.77 -6.14
N ALA A 338 7.73 -12.03 -6.56
CA ALA A 338 7.36 -13.17 -5.74
C ALA A 338 8.11 -13.16 -4.41
N ILE A 339 7.43 -13.54 -3.33
CA ILE A 339 8.08 -13.76 -2.03
C ILE A 339 8.86 -15.07 -2.16
N GLU A 340 10.12 -14.97 -2.55
CA GLU A 340 11.04 -16.08 -2.41
C GLU A 340 11.17 -16.39 -0.91
N SER A 341 11.27 -17.68 -0.57
CA SER A 341 11.66 -18.13 0.76
C SER A 341 13.13 -17.75 0.98
N ILE A 342 13.37 -16.46 1.15
CA ILE A 342 14.62 -15.94 1.66
C ILE A 342 14.61 -16.46 3.08
N SER A 343 15.41 -17.49 3.33
CA SER A 343 15.86 -17.77 4.67
C SER A 343 16.50 -16.47 5.12
N LEU A 344 15.76 -15.68 5.90
CA LEU A 344 16.22 -14.44 6.53
C LEU A 344 17.27 -14.88 7.55
N LEU A 345 18.41 -15.36 7.03
CA LEU A 345 19.62 -15.60 7.77
C LEU A 345 20.10 -14.21 8.13
N ILE A 346 19.56 -13.71 9.25
CA ILE A 346 20.16 -12.61 9.96
C ILE A 346 21.59 -13.06 10.19
N ASP A 347 22.50 -12.42 9.48
CA ASP A 347 23.90 -12.60 9.77
C ASP A 347 24.20 -11.86 11.06
N ASP A 348 24.06 -12.55 12.18
CA ASP A 348 24.42 -12.05 13.52
C ASP A 348 25.87 -11.56 13.58
N ASP A 349 26.72 -11.99 12.63
CA ASP A 349 28.12 -11.57 12.51
C ASP A 349 28.33 -10.19 11.86
N ASN A 350 27.26 -9.49 11.47
CA ASN A 350 27.37 -8.15 10.89
C ASN A 350 27.97 -7.15 11.89
N MET A 351 28.92 -6.34 11.41
CA MET A 351 29.62 -5.35 12.24
C MET A 351 28.70 -4.40 13.01
N ILE A 352 27.60 -3.95 12.41
CA ILE A 352 26.65 -3.07 13.10
C ILE A 352 26.04 -3.76 14.32
N TYR A 353 25.56 -5.00 14.19
CA TYR A 353 24.93 -5.73 15.29
C TYR A 353 25.92 -6.00 16.43
N LYS A 354 27.19 -6.20 16.12
CA LYS A 354 28.23 -6.35 17.13
C LYS A 354 28.53 -5.05 17.87
N ALA A 355 28.60 -3.93 17.14
CA ALA A 355 28.80 -2.60 17.74
C ALA A 355 27.63 -2.20 18.65
N THR A 356 26.41 -2.65 18.32
CA THR A 356 25.18 -2.38 19.08
C THR A 356 24.55 -3.68 19.61
N SER A 357 25.38 -4.53 20.22
CA SER A 357 24.99 -5.87 20.67
C SER A 357 23.82 -5.88 21.65
N ARG A 358 23.81 -4.94 22.60
CA ARG A 358 22.73 -4.82 23.58
C ARG A 358 21.39 -4.51 22.92
N GLU A 359 21.35 -3.53 22.02
CA GLU A 359 20.16 -3.16 21.26
C GLU A 359 19.71 -4.31 20.34
N ASN A 360 20.65 -5.02 19.70
CA ASN A 360 20.34 -6.19 18.89
C ASN A 360 19.77 -7.36 19.72
N GLU A 361 20.33 -7.66 20.89
CA GLU A 361 19.79 -8.70 21.79
C GLU A 361 18.33 -8.39 22.20
N ILE A 362 18.02 -7.13 22.53
CA ILE A 362 16.65 -6.71 22.82
C ILE A 362 15.76 -6.93 21.59
N TYR A 363 16.24 -6.55 20.41
CA TYR A 363 15.50 -6.72 19.17
C TYR A 363 15.17 -8.18 18.87
N GLN A 364 16.18 -9.06 18.90
CA GLN A 364 15.98 -10.49 18.63
C GLN A 364 15.05 -11.15 19.65
N ASN A 365 15.15 -10.78 20.93
CA ASN A 365 14.24 -11.29 21.95
C ASN A 365 12.79 -10.89 21.67
N VAL A 366 12.53 -9.64 21.27
CA VAL A 366 11.18 -9.19 20.89
C VAL A 366 10.67 -9.96 19.67
N LEU A 367 11.50 -10.18 18.65
CA LEU A 367 11.09 -10.90 17.45
C LEU A 367 10.71 -12.35 17.79
N LYS A 368 11.53 -13.03 18.60
CA LYS A 368 11.28 -14.40 19.06
C LYS A 368 9.97 -14.52 19.84
N ASP A 369 9.69 -13.57 20.72
CA ASP A 369 8.44 -13.51 21.50
C ASP A 369 7.17 -13.46 20.65
N TYR A 370 7.25 -12.97 19.41
CA TYR A 370 6.13 -12.91 18.47
C TYR A 370 6.12 -14.05 17.47
N GLU A 371 7.30 -14.54 17.07
CA GLU A 371 7.44 -15.72 16.23
C GLU A 371 6.78 -16.93 16.89
N ASP A 372 6.98 -17.11 18.20
CA ASP A 372 6.33 -18.16 19.00
C ASP A 372 4.80 -17.97 19.12
N LYS A 373 4.28 -16.75 18.94
CA LYS A 373 2.85 -16.42 19.04
C LYS A 373 2.11 -16.51 17.71
N LYS A 374 2.83 -16.67 16.60
CA LYS A 374 2.23 -16.57 15.28
C LYS A 374 1.32 -17.77 14.99
N THR A 375 0.08 -17.47 14.63
CA THR A 375 -0.88 -18.43 14.08
C THR A 375 -0.56 -18.76 12.62
N ALA A 376 -1.02 -19.92 12.14
CA ALA A 376 -0.90 -20.30 10.74
C ALA A 376 -1.57 -19.23 9.84
N GLY A 377 -0.84 -18.76 8.83
CA GLY A 377 -1.24 -17.72 7.87
C GLY A 377 -0.41 -17.85 6.60
N VAL A 378 -0.74 -17.07 5.57
CA VAL A 378 -0.03 -16.98 4.29
C VAL A 378 1.35 -16.34 4.49
N LEU A 379 1.41 -15.23 5.22
CA LEU A 379 2.66 -14.50 5.48
C LEU A 379 3.38 -15.03 6.71
N SER A 380 4.72 -15.00 6.72
CA SER A 380 5.56 -15.24 7.91
C SER A 380 5.47 -14.09 8.93
N PHE A 381 5.96 -14.29 10.18
CA PHE A 381 5.93 -13.23 11.19
C PHE A 381 6.71 -11.99 10.72
N ARG A 382 7.90 -12.22 10.15
CA ARG A 382 8.74 -11.14 9.63
C ARG A 382 8.12 -10.47 8.40
N GLU A 383 7.49 -11.23 7.52
CA GLU A 383 6.77 -10.67 6.38
C GLU A 383 5.64 -9.74 6.82
N CYS A 384 4.88 -10.08 7.87
CA CYS A 384 3.85 -9.20 8.42
C CYS A 384 4.41 -7.83 8.86
N LEU A 385 5.68 -7.74 9.28
CA LEU A 385 6.32 -6.48 9.68
C LEU A 385 6.63 -5.58 8.47
N LEU A 386 6.87 -6.18 7.30
CA LEU A 386 7.21 -5.50 6.05
C LEU A 386 5.96 -5.03 5.28
N CYS A 387 4.76 -5.37 5.74
CA CYS A 387 3.52 -5.02 5.07
C CYS A 387 3.27 -3.51 5.00
N THR A 388 2.76 -3.09 3.83
CA THR A 388 2.23 -1.74 3.60
C THR A 388 1.14 -1.37 4.62
N PRO A 389 1.03 -0.08 5.03
CA PRO A 389 -0.09 0.39 5.84
C PRO A 389 -1.37 0.65 5.03
N ILE A 390 -1.36 0.43 3.71
CA ILE A 390 -2.43 0.83 2.81
C ILE A 390 -3.30 -0.35 2.38
N ALA A 391 -4.62 -0.21 2.54
CA ALA A 391 -5.64 -1.05 1.92
C ALA A 391 -6.29 -0.30 0.74
N ARG A 392 -6.54 -1.01 -0.36
CA ARG A 392 -7.13 -0.43 -1.58
C ARG A 392 -8.58 -0.86 -1.72
N GLY A 393 -9.45 0.08 -2.10
CA GLY A 393 -10.86 -0.22 -2.20
C GLY A 393 -11.70 0.95 -2.69
N TYR A 394 -13.02 0.82 -2.51
CA TYR A 394 -14.02 1.78 -2.95
C TYR A 394 -14.75 2.41 -1.77
N CYS A 395 -14.84 3.74 -1.74
CA CYS A 395 -15.68 4.45 -0.79
C CYS A 395 -17.10 4.57 -1.33
N LEU A 396 -18.07 3.87 -0.72
CA LEU A 396 -19.48 3.88 -1.18
C LEU A 396 -20.13 5.26 -1.02
N THR A 397 -19.78 5.99 0.03
CA THR A 397 -20.34 7.34 0.28
C THR A 397 -19.80 8.37 -0.70
N ALA A 398 -18.49 8.35 -0.97
CA ALA A 398 -17.85 9.30 -1.88
C ALA A 398 -17.91 8.88 -3.34
N LYS A 399 -18.26 7.61 -3.60
CA LYS A 399 -18.32 6.97 -4.92
C LYS A 399 -17.00 7.04 -5.68
N THR A 400 -15.91 6.75 -4.97
CA THR A 400 -14.56 6.83 -5.52
C THR A 400 -13.67 5.72 -5.00
N TRP A 401 -12.85 5.17 -5.88
CA TRP A 401 -11.71 4.34 -5.51
C TRP A 401 -10.68 5.15 -4.70
N ALA A 402 -10.13 4.53 -3.67
CA ALA A 402 -9.21 5.18 -2.74
C ALA A 402 -8.27 4.20 -2.04
N GLU A 403 -7.19 4.79 -1.52
CA GLU A 403 -6.23 4.18 -0.60
C GLU A 403 -6.62 4.56 0.84
N PHE A 404 -6.77 3.55 1.69
CA PHE A 404 -7.21 3.65 3.09
C PHE A 404 -6.10 3.16 4.02
N ASP A 405 -5.99 3.76 5.20
CA ASP A 405 -5.08 3.25 6.23
C ASP A 405 -5.68 1.99 6.89
N VAL A 406 -4.96 0.87 6.81
CA VAL A 406 -5.35 -0.42 7.38
C VAL A 406 -5.74 -0.28 8.85
N GLU A 407 -5.06 0.56 9.62
CA GLU A 407 -5.34 0.72 11.06
C GLU A 407 -6.73 1.31 11.32
N ASN A 408 -7.22 2.17 10.43
CA ASN A 408 -8.51 2.88 10.52
C ASN A 408 -9.70 2.12 9.88
N VAL A 409 -9.47 0.90 9.40
CA VAL A 409 -10.52 0.00 8.90
C VAL A 409 -11.18 -0.74 10.07
N HIS A 410 -12.49 -0.75 10.14
CA HIS A 410 -13.24 -1.40 11.22
C HIS A 410 -14.39 -2.22 10.66
N LEU A 411 -14.90 -3.18 11.45
CA LEU A 411 -16.13 -3.88 11.08
C LEU A 411 -17.29 -2.89 10.99
N VAL A 412 -18.22 -3.19 10.10
CA VAL A 412 -19.44 -2.42 9.87
C VAL A 412 -20.34 -2.56 11.10
N TYR A 413 -20.66 -1.45 11.76
CA TYR A 413 -21.73 -1.41 12.76
C TYR A 413 -23.07 -1.30 12.05
N TRP A 414 -23.86 -2.36 12.11
CA TRP A 414 -25.16 -2.48 11.46
C TRP A 414 -26.30 -2.01 12.38
N SER A 415 -27.33 -1.43 11.80
CA SER A 415 -28.53 -1.01 12.51
C SER A 415 -29.60 -2.10 12.49
N GLU A 416 -29.51 -3.05 13.42
CA GLU A 416 -30.44 -4.20 13.55
C GLU A 416 -31.93 -3.81 13.62
N ASN A 417 -32.25 -2.60 14.09
CA ASN A 417 -33.63 -2.12 14.23
C ASN A 417 -34.10 -1.21 13.07
N ALA A 418 -33.34 -1.09 11.98
CA ALA A 418 -33.73 -0.22 10.86
C ALA A 418 -35.02 -0.71 10.20
N PHE A 419 -35.06 -1.99 9.82
CA PHE A 419 -36.20 -2.59 9.11
C PHE A 419 -37.45 -2.73 9.97
N SER A 420 -37.29 -3.01 11.27
CA SER A 420 -38.42 -3.11 12.21
C SER A 420 -39.15 -1.77 12.36
N ARG A 421 -38.42 -0.65 12.35
CA ARG A 421 -38.96 0.73 12.46
C ARG A 421 -39.58 1.26 11.17
N LEU A 422 -39.34 0.62 10.03
CA LEU A 422 -39.94 1.02 8.76
C LEU A 422 -41.45 0.76 8.79
N VAL A 423 -42.26 1.75 8.43
CA VAL A 423 -43.72 1.58 8.33
C VAL A 423 -44.05 1.18 6.90
N LEU A 424 -44.46 -0.08 6.72
CA LEU A 424 -44.95 -0.61 5.45
C LEU A 424 -46.33 -1.26 5.65
N PRO A 425 -47.17 -1.35 4.60
CA PRO A 425 -48.41 -2.10 4.65
C PRO A 425 -48.17 -3.57 5.05
N HIS A 426 -49.19 -4.19 5.67
CA HIS A 426 -49.10 -5.56 6.19
C HIS A 426 -48.71 -6.57 5.10
N GLY A 427 -47.79 -7.49 5.40
CA GLY A 427 -47.32 -8.54 4.50
C GLY A 427 -46.19 -8.14 3.53
N TYR A 428 -45.96 -6.84 3.30
CA TYR A 428 -44.89 -6.40 2.39
C TYR A 428 -43.50 -6.68 2.96
N LYS A 429 -43.34 -6.56 4.28
CA LYS A 429 -42.07 -6.88 4.96
C LYS A 429 -41.69 -8.35 4.76
N ASP A 430 -42.67 -9.24 4.90
CA ASP A 430 -42.45 -10.69 4.76
C ASP A 430 -42.04 -11.05 3.33
N ILE A 431 -42.65 -10.41 2.33
CA ILE A 431 -42.29 -10.59 0.92
C ILE A 431 -40.85 -10.12 0.65
N ILE A 432 -40.51 -8.88 1.05
CA ILE A 432 -39.16 -8.33 0.87
C ILE A 432 -38.13 -9.24 1.53
N HIS A 433 -38.39 -9.65 2.76
CA HIS A 433 -37.48 -10.48 3.54
C HIS A 433 -37.30 -11.87 2.91
N ALA A 434 -38.40 -12.53 2.50
CA ALA A 434 -38.32 -13.85 1.86
C ALA A 434 -37.50 -13.83 0.57
N PHE A 435 -37.72 -12.85 -0.30
CA PHE A 435 -36.98 -12.74 -1.56
C PHE A 435 -35.50 -12.41 -1.36
N VAL A 436 -35.20 -11.49 -0.44
CA VAL A 436 -33.82 -11.08 -0.20
C VAL A 436 -33.04 -12.19 0.48
N GLN A 437 -33.63 -12.91 1.44
CA GLN A 437 -32.98 -14.06 2.07
C GLN A 437 -32.68 -15.17 1.07
N GLU A 438 -33.65 -15.54 0.23
CA GLU A 438 -33.48 -16.58 -0.79
C GLU A 438 -32.35 -16.23 -1.78
N GLN A 439 -32.24 -14.96 -2.16
CA GLN A 439 -31.18 -14.51 -3.07
C GLN A 439 -29.80 -14.55 -2.41
N LEU A 440 -29.72 -14.30 -1.10
CA LEU A 440 -28.47 -14.31 -0.34
C LEU A 440 -28.05 -15.72 0.12
N SER A 441 -28.99 -16.67 0.24
CA SER A 441 -28.72 -18.05 0.66
C SER A 441 -28.29 -18.98 -0.47
N ARG A 442 -28.17 -18.49 -1.71
CA ARG A 442 -27.69 -19.29 -2.83
C ARG A 442 -26.21 -19.67 -2.65
N ASP A 443 -25.99 -20.83 -2.04
CA ASP A 443 -24.93 -21.75 -2.48
C ASP A 443 -25.38 -22.40 -3.81
N ASP A 444 -24.43 -22.67 -4.71
CA ASP A 444 -24.51 -23.06 -6.13
C ASP A 444 -25.51 -24.17 -6.61
N GLU A 445 -26.47 -24.62 -5.80
CA GLU A 445 -27.19 -25.89 -6.04
C GLU A 445 -28.58 -25.79 -6.70
N PHE A 446 -29.12 -24.59 -6.93
CA PHE A 446 -30.44 -24.44 -7.55
C PHE A 446 -30.41 -23.61 -8.85
N ASP A 447 -29.81 -24.16 -9.91
CA ASP A 447 -30.03 -23.69 -11.28
C ASP A 447 -30.42 -24.84 -12.21
N ASP A 448 -31.72 -24.92 -12.47
CA ASP A 448 -32.37 -25.88 -13.35
C ASP A 448 -32.04 -25.61 -14.84
N ILE A 449 -31.51 -26.64 -15.50
CA ILE A 449 -31.72 -27.06 -16.90
C ILE A 449 -31.22 -26.13 -18.04
N ILE A 450 -31.00 -24.83 -17.83
CA ILE A 450 -30.37 -23.93 -18.84
C ILE A 450 -29.37 -22.99 -18.15
N THR A 451 -28.07 -23.24 -18.38
CA THR A 451 -26.98 -22.36 -17.95
C THR A 451 -27.17 -20.95 -18.52
N GLY A 452 -27.32 -19.97 -17.64
CA GLY A 452 -27.44 -18.55 -17.98
C GLY A 452 -28.85 -17.96 -17.99
N LYS A 453 -29.87 -18.70 -17.53
CA LYS A 453 -31.26 -18.18 -17.41
C LYS A 453 -31.85 -18.25 -15.99
N GLY A 454 -31.14 -18.79 -15.01
CA GLY A 454 -31.65 -19.08 -13.67
C GLY A 454 -31.11 -18.19 -12.53
N SER A 455 -30.19 -17.27 -12.79
CA SER A 455 -29.90 -16.15 -11.88
C SER A 455 -31.02 -15.11 -11.94
N LEU A 456 -32.20 -15.43 -11.40
CA LEU A 456 -33.31 -14.49 -11.26
C LEU A 456 -32.85 -13.34 -10.35
N GLY A 457 -32.34 -12.24 -10.94
CA GLY A 457 -32.14 -10.99 -10.22
C GLY A 457 -33.47 -10.48 -9.69
N PHE A 458 -33.45 -9.84 -8.52
CA PHE A 458 -34.65 -9.36 -7.89
C PHE A 458 -34.75 -7.84 -8.04
N ILE A 459 -35.65 -7.41 -8.92
CA ILE A 459 -35.88 -5.99 -9.23
C ILE A 459 -37.18 -5.53 -8.56
N MET A 460 -37.07 -4.53 -7.69
CA MET A 460 -38.18 -3.92 -6.99
C MET A 460 -38.37 -2.45 -7.41
N LEU A 461 -39.61 -2.07 -7.72
CA LEU A 461 -39.97 -0.68 -7.97
C LEU A 461 -40.72 -0.10 -6.77
N LEU A 462 -40.15 0.95 -6.17
CA LEU A 462 -40.75 1.73 -5.08
C LEU A 462 -41.33 3.02 -5.65
N SER A 463 -42.65 3.19 -5.54
CA SER A 463 -43.37 4.35 -6.10
C SER A 463 -44.24 5.04 -5.07
N GLY A 464 -44.36 6.36 -5.14
CA GLY A 464 -45.21 7.15 -4.25
C GLY A 464 -44.67 8.57 -4.07
N ASP A 465 -45.31 9.36 -3.22
CA ASP A 465 -44.94 10.76 -3.03
C ASP A 465 -43.54 10.94 -2.42
N PRO A 466 -42.89 12.11 -2.61
CA PRO A 466 -41.62 12.41 -1.96
C PRO A 466 -41.72 12.33 -0.43
N GLY A 467 -40.73 11.70 0.21
CA GLY A 467 -40.63 11.68 1.68
C GLY A 467 -41.45 10.60 2.40
N VAL A 468 -42.03 9.63 1.68
CA VAL A 468 -42.76 8.47 2.25
C VAL A 468 -41.87 7.28 2.65
N GLY A 469 -40.55 7.37 2.46
CA GLY A 469 -39.60 6.36 2.92
C GLY A 469 -39.07 5.38 1.86
N LYS A 470 -39.25 5.65 0.56
CA LYS A 470 -38.76 4.78 -0.54
C LYS A 470 -37.27 4.43 -0.42
N THR A 471 -36.39 5.44 -0.41
CA THR A 471 -34.93 5.28 -0.24
C THR A 471 -34.60 4.58 1.09
N LEU A 472 -35.32 4.93 2.16
CA LEU A 472 -35.13 4.35 3.49
C LEU A 472 -35.43 2.84 3.52
N THR A 473 -36.35 2.35 2.67
CA THR A 473 -36.62 0.91 2.55
C THR A 473 -35.40 0.15 2.07
N ALA A 474 -34.74 0.61 1.00
CA ALA A 474 -33.53 -0.03 0.49
C ALA A 474 -32.38 0.05 1.50
N GLU A 475 -32.20 1.19 2.16
CA GLU A 475 -31.23 1.36 3.26
C GLU A 475 -31.50 0.38 4.42
N SER A 476 -32.77 0.22 4.81
CA SER A 476 -33.14 -0.65 5.93
C SER A 476 -32.93 -2.13 5.60
N VAL A 477 -33.20 -2.54 4.36
CA VAL A 477 -32.97 -3.91 3.89
C VAL A 477 -31.47 -4.21 3.85
N ALA A 478 -30.65 -3.29 3.34
CA ALA A 478 -29.19 -3.46 3.35
C ALA A 478 -28.63 -3.60 4.77
N GLU A 479 -29.15 -2.82 5.72
CA GLU A 479 -28.74 -2.89 7.12
C GLU A 479 -29.19 -4.17 7.83
N GLU A 480 -30.37 -4.70 7.53
CA GLU A 480 -30.86 -5.96 8.10
C GLU A 480 -30.10 -7.18 7.56
N MET A 481 -29.76 -7.15 6.27
CA MET A 481 -29.13 -8.26 5.57
C MET A 481 -27.60 -8.24 5.62
N HIS A 482 -27.04 -7.21 6.27
CA HIS A 482 -25.60 -6.98 6.37
C HIS A 482 -24.90 -6.92 5.00
N GLN A 483 -25.56 -6.34 4.00
CA GLN A 483 -25.02 -6.19 2.65
C GLN A 483 -24.64 -4.75 2.31
N PRO A 484 -23.62 -4.51 1.46
CA PRO A 484 -23.30 -3.18 1.00
C PRO A 484 -24.49 -2.57 0.23
N LEU A 485 -24.76 -1.29 0.43
CA LEU A 485 -25.70 -0.53 -0.39
C LEU A 485 -24.92 0.34 -1.38
N TYR A 486 -25.06 0.04 -2.67
CA TYR A 486 -24.60 0.91 -3.73
C TYR A 486 -25.76 1.82 -4.14
N SER A 487 -25.79 3.05 -3.63
CA SER A 487 -26.79 4.04 -4.05
C SER A 487 -26.26 4.85 -5.22
N MET A 488 -27.09 5.07 -6.22
CA MET A 488 -26.75 5.80 -7.43
C MET A 488 -27.91 6.70 -7.87
N SER A 489 -27.54 7.92 -8.27
CA SER A 489 -28.49 8.97 -8.64
C SER A 489 -28.40 9.27 -10.13
N ALA A 490 -29.42 9.93 -10.66
CA ALA A 490 -29.45 10.31 -12.07
C ALA A 490 -28.27 11.17 -12.53
N GLY A 491 -27.73 12.03 -11.66
CA GLY A 491 -26.58 12.86 -12.01
C GLY A 491 -25.29 12.06 -12.30
N GLU A 492 -25.22 10.79 -11.92
CA GLU A 492 -24.01 9.98 -11.99
C GLU A 492 -23.90 9.12 -13.25
N LEU A 493 -24.99 8.93 -13.98
CA LEU A 493 -25.01 8.14 -15.22
C LEU A 493 -24.38 8.88 -16.41
N GLY A 494 -24.20 10.19 -16.32
CA GLY A 494 -23.75 11.02 -17.44
C GLY A 494 -24.89 11.50 -18.33
N GLU A 495 -24.55 12.23 -19.39
CA GLU A 495 -25.52 12.91 -20.26
C GLU A 495 -25.72 12.21 -21.60
N THR A 496 -24.73 11.44 -22.04
CA THR A 496 -24.75 10.76 -23.33
C THR A 496 -25.08 9.27 -23.20
N ALA A 497 -25.64 8.68 -24.25
CA ALA A 497 -26.01 7.27 -24.23
C ALA A 497 -24.84 6.29 -24.00
N SER A 498 -23.63 6.66 -24.44
CA SER A 498 -22.43 5.86 -24.20
C SER A 498 -22.01 5.93 -22.73
N GLU A 499 -21.94 7.14 -22.17
CA GLU A 499 -21.55 7.33 -20.76
C GLU A 499 -22.52 6.62 -19.81
N VAL A 500 -23.83 6.67 -20.10
CA VAL A 500 -24.87 5.97 -19.33
C VAL A 500 -24.71 4.45 -19.43
N GLU A 501 -24.41 3.93 -20.62
CA GLU A 501 -24.17 2.50 -20.83
C GLU A 501 -22.94 2.02 -20.08
N ASP A 502 -21.80 2.72 -20.22
CA ASP A 502 -20.53 2.38 -19.57
C ASP A 502 -20.63 2.46 -18.04
N SER A 503 -21.28 3.52 -17.53
CA SER A 503 -21.45 3.73 -16.08
C SER A 503 -22.40 2.69 -15.48
N LEU A 504 -23.52 2.41 -16.15
CA LEU A 504 -24.48 1.40 -15.68
C LEU A 504 -23.86 -0.01 -15.72
N GLU A 505 -23.13 -0.35 -16.77
CA GLU A 505 -22.42 -1.62 -16.88
C GLU A 505 -21.41 -1.81 -15.75
N LEU A 506 -20.56 -0.79 -15.51
CA LEU A 506 -19.61 -0.81 -14.40
C LEU A 506 -20.31 -1.00 -13.05
N VAL A 507 -21.37 -0.25 -12.78
CA VAL A 507 -22.05 -0.31 -11.48
C VAL A 507 -22.77 -1.64 -11.28
N LEU A 508 -23.42 -2.18 -12.30
CA LEU A 508 -24.04 -3.51 -12.22
C LEU A 508 -22.98 -4.59 -11.99
N GLU A 509 -21.83 -4.50 -12.65
CA GLU A 509 -20.72 -5.43 -12.45
C GLU A 509 -20.17 -5.37 -11.02
N LEU A 510 -19.88 -4.16 -10.50
CA LEU A 510 -19.38 -3.97 -9.14
C LEU A 510 -20.41 -4.42 -8.10
N ALA A 511 -21.68 -4.05 -8.27
CA ALA A 511 -22.74 -4.46 -7.37
C ALA A 511 -22.91 -5.99 -7.34
N SER A 512 -22.82 -6.65 -8.50
CA SER A 512 -22.85 -8.11 -8.57
C SER A 512 -21.64 -8.75 -7.89
N LYS A 513 -20.42 -8.26 -8.14
CA LYS A 513 -19.18 -8.79 -7.54
C LYS A 513 -19.18 -8.66 -6.01
N TRP A 514 -19.71 -7.55 -5.51
CA TRP A 514 -19.75 -7.25 -4.08
C TRP A 514 -20.98 -7.83 -3.36
N ASN A 515 -21.84 -8.55 -4.08
CA ASN A 515 -23.17 -8.95 -3.63
C ASN A 515 -23.95 -7.77 -3.00
N ALA A 516 -23.74 -6.57 -3.54
CA ALA A 516 -24.29 -5.34 -3.02
C ALA A 516 -25.72 -5.14 -3.51
N ILE A 517 -26.55 -4.58 -2.64
CA ILE A 517 -27.86 -4.09 -3.02
C ILE A 517 -27.66 -2.81 -3.82
N LEU A 518 -28.16 -2.77 -5.06
CA LEU A 518 -28.12 -1.60 -5.91
C LEU A 518 -29.40 -0.78 -5.71
N LEU A 519 -29.27 0.53 -5.52
CA LEU A 519 -30.37 1.48 -5.43
C LEU A 519 -30.21 2.56 -6.51
N LEU A 520 -31.16 2.61 -7.44
CA LEU A 520 -31.28 3.67 -8.43
C LEU A 520 -32.41 4.62 -8.01
N ASP A 521 -32.02 5.76 -7.45
CA ASP A 521 -32.93 6.78 -6.95
C ASP A 521 -33.39 7.70 -8.09
N GLU A 522 -34.69 8.03 -8.16
CA GLU A 522 -35.28 8.91 -9.19
C GLU A 522 -35.05 8.38 -10.62
N CYS A 523 -35.35 7.10 -10.82
CA CYS A 523 -35.13 6.41 -12.09
C CYS A 523 -36.01 6.92 -13.23
N ASP A 524 -37.10 7.65 -12.93
CA ASP A 524 -38.02 8.26 -13.89
C ASP A 524 -37.32 9.22 -14.86
N ILE A 525 -36.17 9.80 -14.48
CA ILE A 525 -35.35 10.61 -15.38
C ILE A 525 -34.85 9.82 -16.60
N PHE A 526 -34.53 8.54 -16.48
CA PHE A 526 -34.05 7.71 -17.61
C PHE A 526 -35.13 6.87 -18.24
N LEU A 527 -36.15 6.57 -17.46
CA LEU A 527 -37.13 5.53 -17.74
C LEU A 527 -38.50 6.07 -18.15
N GLU A 528 -38.58 7.36 -18.49
CA GLU A 528 -39.80 8.00 -19.01
C GLU A 528 -40.26 7.37 -20.34
N ALA A 529 -41.55 7.37 -20.62
CA ALA A 529 -42.14 6.77 -21.81
C ALA A 529 -41.53 7.30 -23.12
N ARG A 530 -41.33 6.39 -24.08
CA ARG A 530 -40.76 6.71 -25.40
C ARG A 530 -41.60 7.74 -26.14
N THR A 531 -40.93 8.73 -26.74
CA THR A 531 -41.55 9.70 -27.66
C THR A 531 -40.88 9.61 -29.03
N SER A 532 -41.65 9.81 -30.10
CA SER A 532 -41.11 9.73 -31.48
C SER A 532 -40.08 10.81 -31.79
N SER A 533 -40.08 11.91 -31.03
CA SER A 533 -39.17 13.05 -31.17
C SER A 533 -37.81 12.85 -30.52
N ASP A 534 -37.67 11.95 -29.54
CA ASP A 534 -36.45 11.80 -28.75
C ASP A 534 -35.78 10.43 -28.95
N LEU A 535 -35.08 10.30 -30.08
CA LEU A 535 -34.31 9.10 -30.42
C LEU A 535 -33.19 8.80 -29.40
N ARG A 536 -32.62 9.84 -28.77
CA ARG A 536 -31.53 9.68 -27.79
C ARG A 536 -32.04 8.99 -26.54
N ARG A 537 -33.17 9.46 -26.01
CA ARG A 537 -33.80 8.88 -24.82
C ARG A 537 -34.38 7.48 -25.08
N ASN A 538 -34.97 7.25 -26.25
CA ASN A 538 -35.44 5.92 -26.64
C ASN A 538 -34.31 4.88 -26.67
N ARG A 539 -33.11 5.29 -27.10
CA ARG A 539 -31.91 4.45 -27.06
C ARG A 539 -31.48 4.14 -25.62
N LEU A 540 -31.48 5.15 -24.73
CA LEU A 540 -31.18 4.97 -23.31
C LEU A 540 -32.11 3.94 -22.65
N ILE A 541 -33.43 4.09 -22.84
CA ILE A 541 -34.42 3.16 -22.29
C ILE A 541 -34.15 1.73 -22.79
N SER A 542 -33.81 1.57 -24.07
CA SER A 542 -33.53 0.26 -24.65
C SER A 542 -32.28 -0.40 -24.05
N ILE A 543 -31.22 0.38 -23.81
CA ILE A 543 -29.99 -0.09 -23.14
C ILE A 543 -30.31 -0.50 -21.71
N PHE A 544 -31.02 0.35 -20.96
CA PHE A 544 -31.37 0.11 -19.57
C PHE A 544 -32.19 -1.17 -19.41
N LEU A 545 -33.26 -1.33 -20.20
CA LEU A 545 -34.10 -2.53 -20.19
C LEU A 545 -33.31 -3.81 -20.48
N LYS A 546 -32.36 -3.75 -21.43
CA LYS A 546 -31.50 -4.88 -21.77
C LYS A 546 -30.58 -5.24 -20.61
N LYS A 547 -29.97 -4.27 -19.94
CA LYS A 547 -29.06 -4.52 -18.81
C LYS A 547 -29.80 -5.04 -17.58
N LEU A 548 -31.03 -4.57 -17.32
CA LEU A 548 -31.87 -5.05 -16.23
C LEU A 548 -32.34 -6.51 -16.41
N GLU A 549 -32.56 -6.95 -17.65
CA GLU A 549 -33.06 -8.30 -17.94
C GLU A 549 -32.11 -9.41 -17.47
N TYR A 550 -30.80 -9.15 -17.43
CA TYR A 550 -29.77 -10.14 -17.11
C TYR A 550 -28.99 -9.82 -15.83
N TYR A 551 -29.45 -8.85 -15.02
CA TYR A 551 -28.74 -8.50 -13.79
C TYR A 551 -28.98 -9.56 -12.71
N PRO A 552 -27.94 -10.23 -12.16
CA PRO A 552 -28.11 -11.34 -11.22
C PRO A 552 -28.26 -10.89 -9.74
N GLY A 553 -28.38 -9.59 -9.47
CA GLY A 553 -28.38 -9.02 -8.11
C GLY A 553 -29.73 -8.46 -7.64
N ILE A 554 -29.70 -7.79 -6.48
CA ILE A 554 -30.86 -7.11 -5.90
C ILE A 554 -30.84 -5.64 -6.31
N LEU A 555 -31.90 -5.18 -6.98
CA LEU A 555 -32.04 -3.81 -7.46
C LEU A 555 -33.32 -3.16 -6.94
N PHE A 556 -33.16 -2.04 -6.26
CA PHE A 556 -34.26 -1.13 -5.92
C PHE A 556 -34.28 0.06 -6.88
N LEU A 557 -35.41 0.27 -7.52
CA LEU A 557 -35.74 1.45 -8.32
C LEU A 557 -36.68 2.35 -7.52
N THR A 558 -36.44 3.65 -7.47
CA THR A 558 -37.40 4.59 -6.88
C THR A 558 -37.93 5.56 -7.93
N THR A 559 -39.22 5.89 -7.83
CA THR A 559 -39.87 6.88 -8.69
C THR A 559 -40.89 7.69 -7.92
N ASN A 560 -41.09 8.94 -8.33
CA ASN A 560 -42.21 9.76 -7.87
C ASN A 560 -43.35 9.77 -8.91
N ARG A 561 -43.10 9.32 -10.15
CA ARG A 561 -44.02 9.43 -11.29
C ARG A 561 -44.20 8.10 -12.00
N LEU A 562 -44.90 7.17 -11.34
CA LEU A 562 -45.16 5.84 -11.89
C LEU A 562 -45.85 5.87 -13.27
N THR A 563 -46.75 6.83 -13.51
CA THR A 563 -47.51 6.97 -14.76
C THR A 563 -46.64 7.33 -15.95
N ASP A 564 -45.50 7.97 -15.70
CA ASP A 564 -44.65 8.52 -16.75
C ASP A 564 -43.62 7.49 -17.24
N LEU A 565 -43.51 6.34 -16.55
CA LEU A 565 -42.55 5.29 -16.88
C LEU A 565 -42.91 4.54 -18.17
N ASP A 566 -41.88 4.10 -18.90
CA ASP A 566 -42.04 3.25 -20.07
C ASP A 566 -42.71 1.92 -19.69
N PRO A 567 -43.84 1.55 -20.34
CA PRO A 567 -44.59 0.34 -20.01
C PRO A 567 -43.77 -0.95 -20.10
N ALA A 568 -42.68 -0.99 -20.87
CA ALA A 568 -41.84 -2.16 -21.00
C ALA A 568 -41.07 -2.50 -19.71
N ILE A 569 -40.87 -1.53 -18.81
CA ILE A 569 -40.16 -1.76 -17.53
C ILE A 569 -40.97 -2.71 -16.64
N SER A 570 -42.30 -2.64 -16.69
CA SER A 570 -43.19 -3.47 -15.87
C SER A 570 -42.95 -4.98 -16.04
N SER A 571 -42.47 -5.42 -17.21
CA SER A 571 -42.17 -6.84 -17.42
C SER A 571 -40.79 -7.27 -16.93
N ARG A 572 -40.00 -6.35 -16.36
CA ARG A 572 -38.68 -6.62 -15.75
C ARG A 572 -38.72 -6.44 -14.23
N ILE A 573 -39.77 -5.82 -13.69
CA ILE A 573 -39.98 -5.64 -12.26
C ILE A 573 -40.67 -6.87 -11.68
N HIS A 574 -40.11 -7.40 -10.60
CA HIS A 574 -40.66 -8.55 -9.89
C HIS A 574 -41.71 -8.12 -8.88
N LEU A 575 -41.45 -7.01 -8.18
CA LEU A 575 -42.37 -6.45 -7.19
C LEU A 575 -42.47 -4.93 -7.33
N THR A 576 -43.69 -4.43 -7.43
CA THR A 576 -43.97 -2.99 -7.34
C THR A 576 -44.62 -2.69 -6.00
N ILE A 577 -44.01 -1.80 -5.22
CA ILE A 577 -44.56 -1.30 -3.97
C ILE A 577 -45.07 0.12 -4.20
N HIS A 578 -46.37 0.31 -3.99
CA HIS A 578 -47.03 1.61 -4.00
C HIS A 578 -47.14 2.12 -2.56
N TYR A 579 -46.44 3.20 -2.25
CA TYR A 579 -46.50 3.87 -0.96
C TYR A 579 -47.69 4.83 -0.97
N PRO A 580 -48.73 4.57 -0.16
CA PRO A 580 -49.82 5.51 -0.01
C PRO A 580 -49.35 6.78 0.71
N ALA A 581 -50.17 7.83 0.64
CA ALA A 581 -50.00 8.98 1.52
C ALA A 581 -50.05 8.53 2.99
N LEU A 582 -49.20 9.14 3.82
CA LEU A 582 -49.09 8.78 5.25
C LEU A 582 -50.40 9.10 5.98
N ASP A 583 -51.03 8.10 6.58
CA ASP A 583 -52.20 8.27 7.43
C ASP A 583 -51.81 8.80 8.83
N ILE A 584 -52.81 9.14 9.66
CA ILE A 584 -52.60 9.68 11.01
C ILE A 584 -51.78 8.69 11.86
N ALA A 585 -52.05 7.40 11.75
CA ALA A 585 -51.34 6.36 12.50
C ALA A 585 -49.86 6.27 12.12
N SER A 586 -49.55 6.29 10.82
CA SER A 586 -48.17 6.29 10.30
C SER A 586 -47.44 7.56 10.70
N ARG A 587 -48.07 8.74 10.58
CA ARG A 587 -47.47 10.01 11.03
C ARG A 587 -47.18 9.99 12.53
N LEU A 588 -48.12 9.50 13.35
CA LEU A 588 -47.93 9.35 14.80
C LEU A 588 -46.75 8.44 15.12
N HIS A 589 -46.63 7.31 14.43
CA HIS A 589 -45.49 6.40 14.59
C HIS A 589 -44.17 7.10 14.22
N ILE A 590 -44.13 7.81 13.10
CA ILE A 590 -42.94 8.56 12.65
C ILE A 590 -42.56 9.65 13.65
N TRP A 591 -43.54 10.39 14.18
CA TRP A 591 -43.33 11.38 15.24
C TRP A 591 -42.74 10.75 16.51
N LYS A 592 -43.33 9.65 16.99
CA LYS A 592 -42.82 8.90 18.15
C LYS A 592 -41.37 8.45 17.93
N THR A 593 -41.09 7.86 16.76
CA THR A 593 -39.75 7.38 16.41
C THR A 593 -38.75 8.52 16.39
N PHE A 594 -39.02 9.63 15.68
CA PHE A 594 -38.06 10.73 15.60
C PHE A 594 -37.90 11.49 16.91
N VAL A 595 -38.95 11.70 17.71
CA VAL A 595 -38.87 12.36 19.02
C VAL A 595 -38.14 11.48 20.04
N GLY A 596 -38.36 10.16 20.01
CA GLY A 596 -37.65 9.19 20.86
C GLY A 596 -36.19 8.96 20.46
N MET A 597 -35.84 9.13 19.18
CA MET A 597 -34.46 9.00 18.67
C MET A 597 -33.53 10.07 19.26
N GLY A 598 -32.89 9.77 20.39
CA GLY A 598 -32.00 10.68 21.12
C GLY A 598 -32.21 10.68 22.64
N GLN A 599 -33.35 10.15 23.11
CA GLN A 599 -33.61 9.89 24.54
C GLN A 599 -32.73 8.75 25.07
N VAL A 600 -32.59 7.68 24.29
CA VAL A 600 -31.79 6.48 24.62
C VAL A 600 -30.31 6.79 24.87
N ALA A 601 -29.80 7.92 24.35
CA ALA A 601 -28.41 8.32 24.53
C ALA A 601 -28.17 9.26 25.72
N ARG A 602 -29.21 9.75 26.41
CA ARG A 602 -29.09 10.83 27.41
C ARG A 602 -29.91 10.67 28.69
N ASP A 603 -30.77 9.65 28.82
CA ASP A 603 -31.66 9.49 29.98
C ASP A 603 -32.45 10.78 30.32
N GLU A 604 -32.79 11.59 29.32
CA GLU A 604 -33.57 12.82 29.46
C GLU A 604 -35.02 12.57 29.00
N GLU A 605 -35.99 12.74 29.90
CA GLU A 605 -37.40 12.77 29.54
C GLU A 605 -37.69 13.98 28.61
N THR A 606 -38.31 13.74 27.45
CA THR A 606 -38.76 14.83 26.59
C THR A 606 -40.00 15.49 27.19
N GLY A 607 -40.09 16.81 27.13
CA GLY A 607 -41.28 17.57 27.53
C GLY A 607 -42.44 17.48 26.53
N ILE A 608 -42.54 16.40 25.75
CA ILE A 608 -43.59 16.16 24.77
C ILE A 608 -44.36 14.91 25.20
N SER A 609 -45.65 15.07 25.51
CA SER A 609 -46.50 13.94 25.88
C SER A 609 -47.01 13.18 24.66
N GLU A 610 -47.45 11.93 24.87
CA GLU A 610 -48.06 11.15 23.79
C GLU A 610 -49.31 11.82 23.20
N LYS A 611 -50.08 12.53 24.03
CA LYS A 611 -51.24 13.32 23.59
C LYS A 611 -50.85 14.44 22.64
N ASP A 612 -49.71 15.07 22.87
CA ASP A 612 -49.20 16.14 22.01
C ASP A 612 -48.79 15.58 20.63
N LEU A 613 -48.16 14.40 20.60
CA LEU A 613 -47.80 13.71 19.36
C LEU A 613 -49.03 13.29 18.55
N VAL A 614 -50.09 12.81 19.22
CA VAL A 614 -51.37 12.52 18.57
C VAL A 614 -51.95 13.78 17.95
N GLY A 615 -51.99 14.89 18.70
CA GLY A 615 -52.47 16.17 18.19
C GLY A 615 -51.64 16.70 17.01
N LEU A 616 -50.32 16.51 17.00
CA LEU A 616 -49.46 16.85 15.87
C LEU A 616 -49.74 15.96 14.65
N ALA A 617 -49.92 14.66 14.84
CA ALA A 617 -50.21 13.73 13.74
C ALA A 617 -51.57 14.00 13.07
N GLU A 618 -52.56 14.44 13.84
CA GLU A 618 -53.90 14.81 13.35
C GLU A 618 -53.89 16.15 12.61
N ARG A 619 -53.21 17.17 13.16
CA ARG A 619 -53.25 18.55 12.63
C ARG A 619 -52.29 18.80 11.47
N GLU A 620 -51.18 18.06 11.40
CA GLU A 620 -50.13 18.29 10.41
C GLU A 620 -50.16 17.23 9.31
N GLU A 621 -50.58 17.62 8.11
CA GLU A 621 -50.47 16.81 6.89
C GLU A 621 -49.08 16.97 6.25
N ILE A 622 -48.06 16.43 6.91
CA ILE A 622 -46.66 16.53 6.48
C ILE A 622 -46.03 15.15 6.28
N ASN A 623 -45.08 15.05 5.36
CA ASN A 623 -44.42 13.78 5.06
C ASN A 623 -43.32 13.42 6.09
N GLY A 624 -42.78 12.19 6.03
CA GLY A 624 -41.80 11.72 7.00
C GLY A 624 -40.49 12.51 7.00
N ARG A 625 -40.03 12.96 5.83
CA ARG A 625 -38.83 13.82 5.69
C ARG A 625 -39.04 15.16 6.38
N GLU A 626 -40.24 15.72 6.24
CA GLU A 626 -40.62 16.97 6.87
C GLU A 626 -40.73 16.86 8.39
N ILE A 627 -41.33 15.79 8.90
CA ILE A 627 -41.37 15.50 10.35
C ILE A 627 -39.93 15.44 10.91
N LYS A 628 -39.05 14.69 10.25
CA LYS A 628 -37.62 14.58 10.62
C LYS A 628 -36.96 15.96 10.70
N ASN A 629 -37.18 16.81 9.70
CA ASN A 629 -36.62 18.16 9.65
C ASN A 629 -37.16 19.04 10.78
N VAL A 630 -38.46 18.96 11.06
CA VAL A 630 -39.10 19.72 12.15
C VAL A 630 -38.50 19.31 13.51
N VAL A 631 -38.40 18.01 13.79
CA VAL A 631 -37.82 17.50 15.04
C VAL A 631 -36.35 17.88 15.17
N LYS A 632 -35.57 17.77 14.08
CA LYS A 632 -34.13 18.11 14.08
C LYS A 632 -33.91 19.60 14.39
N THR A 633 -34.68 20.49 13.76
CA THR A 633 -34.61 21.94 14.02
C THR A 633 -35.08 22.26 15.43
N GLY A 634 -36.16 21.63 15.90
CA GLY A 634 -36.66 21.78 17.27
C GLY A 634 -35.60 21.40 18.31
N ARG A 635 -34.84 20.33 18.09
CA ARG A 635 -33.72 19.94 18.97
C ARG A 635 -32.57 20.94 18.95
N LEU A 636 -32.29 21.54 17.80
CA LEU A 636 -31.28 22.58 17.67
C LEU A 636 -31.65 23.81 18.52
N LEU A 637 -32.92 24.22 18.47
CA LEU A 637 -33.47 25.29 19.31
C LEU A 637 -33.38 24.93 20.80
N ALA A 638 -33.89 23.76 21.19
CA ALA A 638 -33.84 23.30 22.58
C ALA A 638 -32.39 23.24 23.13
N LYS A 639 -31.44 22.76 22.31
CA LYS A 639 -30.02 22.74 22.66
C LYS A 639 -29.44 24.14 22.86
N GLN A 640 -29.82 25.10 22.02
CA GLN A 640 -29.41 26.50 22.16
C GLN A 640 -29.98 27.13 23.44
N GLU A 641 -31.21 26.78 23.81
CA GLU A 641 -31.88 27.23 25.02
C GLU A 641 -31.46 26.46 26.28
N LYS A 642 -30.61 25.43 26.14
CA LYS A 642 -30.19 24.51 27.22
C LYS A 642 -31.38 23.85 27.95
N ARG A 643 -32.43 23.52 27.20
CA ARG A 643 -33.63 22.84 27.69
C ARG A 643 -33.84 21.51 26.95
N SER A 644 -34.65 20.63 27.52
CA SER A 644 -35.11 19.43 26.83
C SER A 644 -36.06 19.80 25.69
N LEU A 645 -36.17 18.91 24.69
CA LEU A 645 -37.10 19.11 23.59
C LEU A 645 -38.54 19.11 24.11
N GLY A 646 -39.19 20.27 24.01
CA GLY A 646 -40.60 20.49 24.36
C GLY A 646 -41.47 20.81 23.15
N LEU A 647 -42.80 20.73 23.31
CA LEU A 647 -43.79 21.00 22.26
C LEU A 647 -43.64 22.40 21.66
N GLU A 648 -43.31 23.39 22.49
CA GLU A 648 -43.06 24.79 22.11
C GLU A 648 -42.01 24.94 21.00
N HIS A 649 -40.94 24.15 21.03
CA HIS A 649 -39.89 24.18 20.01
C HIS A 649 -40.41 23.63 18.67
N ILE A 650 -41.20 22.55 18.71
CA ILE A 650 -41.81 21.96 17.51
C ILE A 650 -42.82 22.91 16.90
N GLU A 651 -43.70 23.50 17.71
CA GLU A 651 -44.69 24.48 17.26
C GLU A 651 -44.04 25.73 16.67
N MET A 652 -42.94 26.21 17.24
CA MET A 652 -42.19 27.34 16.70
C MET A 652 -41.67 27.04 15.29
N VAL A 653 -41.08 25.85 15.08
CA VAL A 653 -40.58 25.43 13.76
C VAL A 653 -41.74 25.29 12.76
N LEU A 654 -42.88 24.72 13.18
CA LEU A 654 -44.07 24.62 12.33
C LEU A 654 -44.65 25.99 11.97
N LYS A 655 -44.69 26.95 12.91
CA LYS A 655 -45.13 28.34 12.67
C LYS A 655 -44.25 29.03 11.63
N VAL A 656 -42.92 28.94 11.79
CA VAL A 656 -41.94 29.49 10.85
C VAL A 656 -42.12 28.87 9.47
N ARG A 657 -42.26 27.55 9.40
CA ARG A 657 -42.46 26.82 8.14
C ARG A 657 -43.72 27.26 7.40
N ARG A 658 -44.81 27.54 8.13
CA ARG A 658 -46.07 28.04 7.55
C ARG A 658 -45.99 29.51 7.12
N GLY A 659 -44.88 30.20 7.40
CA GLY A 659 -44.74 31.63 7.13
C GLY A 659 -45.65 32.50 8.00
N VAL A 660 -46.14 31.98 9.14
CA VAL A 660 -47.03 32.72 10.04
C VAL A 660 -46.16 33.56 10.98
N PHE A 661 -45.76 34.73 10.51
CA PHE A 661 -45.20 35.79 11.34
C PHE A 661 -46.34 36.72 11.77
N LYS A 662 -46.78 36.60 13.02
CA LYS A 662 -47.65 37.59 13.66
C LYS A 662 -47.04 38.00 14.98
#